data_AF-A0A6G0Y6N8-F1
#
_entry.id   AF-A0A6G0Y6N8-F1
#
_cell.length_a   1.000
_cell.length_b   1.000
_cell.length_c   1.000
_cell.angle_alpha   90.00
_cell.angle_beta   90.00
_cell.angle_gamma   90.00
#
_symmetry.space_group_name_H-M   'P 1'
#
loop_
_entity.id
_entity.type
_entity.pdbx_description
1 polymer ?
#
loop_
_entity_poly.entity_id
_entity_poly.type
_entity_poly.pdbx_seq_one_letter_code
_entity_poly.pdbx_strand_id
1 'polypeptide(L)'
;MLQSLNDIKSNSIDICFRVVDVLLKLLNDIINHPNQPKFRRLYLNSDVIQNDLLPFSGAMEFLFEIGFIDDGISLVLPDCIILSTLNNYKQQLINIISEHQKLNLNENNFLKEISSTSLTVLKFEDKILQSKALENLSPEDIELFSNFDKNNDSFYHEKMMLKLMIWFKKSFFKWFDTPTCHFCCSSTKFKGINHNKLDENVKYSELYECDNCGSITNFKRYGICEQLLTTRQGRCGEWANCFTLFCRALGWEARLVIDKTDHVWTEVWSVNQKRWIHCDPCETALDKPLLYEKGWGKKLSYILAYSHEEVQDVTWRYVENSDSVLKRRTLCSENELLNTILSLSQHKQNNLSLSRRKYIAERRLKECIEMLFQTKCTDENYGGRTSGAITWRLARREIQIEKFVWTPSETEIANKRFELKYSTAFDKYIHGNSIHEGWKSGVYSYSSIFRKEELDWKTVYLCREENCEKSTIEWRFDFSSTGLVVQDIKLIYTTALFNTGEVEWKLIGNNATVNLPTIENIKEVIVDQIKGSDFVTLNASLTGGSGDSAWQHSQIFRQSIKDQDYPFHICTQTMHSQTIDVFPNANNVSIKMHRMITMQVKNAQEVEYKLGETHDEKNGRLSRPMSPHLTIYKPQLTTILSITHRGTGVALSGVTAGLGALFLFTDLPTFVQFVHSLELPSAAIMSAKGLIAFPFFYHLCNGIRHLIWDAGKCLTIKQVYSTGYGVIVGSLILTVLSLAYSS
;
A
#
# COMPACT_ATOMS: atom_id res chain seq x y z
N MET A 1 51.26 -14.64 1.00
CA MET A 1 50.20 -13.70 1.42
C MET A 1 50.38 -13.50 2.91
N LEU A 2 50.38 -12.26 3.39
CA LEU A 2 50.54 -11.98 4.83
C LEU A 2 49.46 -12.72 5.64
N GLN A 3 49.83 -13.25 6.81
CA GLN A 3 48.87 -13.96 7.65
C GLN A 3 47.80 -12.99 8.19
N SER A 4 48.21 -11.76 8.52
CA SER A 4 47.29 -10.69 8.93
C SER A 4 46.17 -10.41 7.93
N LEU A 5 46.45 -10.47 6.62
CA LEU A 5 45.44 -10.26 5.57
C LEU A 5 44.42 -11.39 5.53
N ASN A 6 44.81 -12.63 5.83
CA ASN A 6 43.87 -13.74 5.96
C ASN A 6 43.03 -13.62 7.22
N ASP A 7 43.63 -13.15 8.31
CA ASP A 7 42.93 -12.94 9.58
C ASP A 7 41.92 -11.78 9.45
N ILE A 8 42.28 -10.68 8.75
CA ILE A 8 41.35 -9.60 8.39
C ILE A 8 40.17 -10.17 7.58
N LYS A 9 40.44 -11.00 6.56
CA LYS A 9 39.41 -11.66 5.73
C LYS A 9 38.49 -12.59 6.52
N SER A 10 38.96 -13.14 7.65
CA SER A 10 38.19 -14.08 8.46
C SER A 10 37.10 -13.40 9.32
N ASN A 11 37.17 -12.07 9.48
CA ASN A 11 36.14 -11.29 10.16
C ASN A 11 34.85 -11.20 9.31
N SER A 12 33.71 -10.88 9.95
CA SER A 12 32.46 -10.61 9.22
C SER A 12 32.64 -9.47 8.20
N ILE A 13 31.89 -9.49 7.09
CA ILE A 13 32.12 -8.60 5.95
C ILE A 13 32.11 -7.10 6.30
N ASP A 14 31.19 -6.68 7.19
CA ASP A 14 31.09 -5.28 7.64
C ASP A 14 32.32 -4.85 8.44
N ILE A 15 32.84 -5.75 9.30
CA ILE A 15 34.06 -5.54 10.08
C ILE A 15 35.28 -5.52 9.16
N CYS A 16 35.36 -6.48 8.23
CA CYS A 16 36.43 -6.56 7.23
C CYS A 16 36.53 -5.25 6.43
N PHE A 17 35.41 -4.74 5.90
CA PHE A 17 35.41 -3.47 5.15
C PHE A 17 35.74 -2.26 6.01
N ARG A 18 35.21 -2.17 7.24
CA ARG A 18 35.55 -1.08 8.17
C ARG A 18 37.05 -1.05 8.48
N VAL A 19 37.65 -2.20 8.81
CA VAL A 19 39.08 -2.32 9.12
C VAL A 19 39.92 -1.96 7.88
N VAL A 20 39.57 -2.50 6.71
CA VAL A 20 40.31 -2.22 5.47
C VAL A 20 40.22 -0.74 5.08
N ASP A 21 39.07 -0.08 5.21
CA ASP A 21 38.90 1.36 4.91
C ASP A 21 39.80 2.22 5.82
N VAL A 22 39.85 1.91 7.12
CA VAL A 22 40.70 2.62 8.08
C VAL A 22 42.18 2.44 7.73
N LEU A 23 42.62 1.20 7.45
CA LEU A 23 44.00 0.91 7.05
C LEU A 23 44.38 1.57 5.72
N LEU A 24 43.46 1.59 4.74
CA LEU A 24 43.66 2.28 3.47
C LEU A 24 43.80 3.79 3.64
N LYS A 25 43.00 4.39 4.53
CA LYS A 25 43.10 5.82 4.84
C LYS A 25 44.47 6.15 5.46
N LEU A 26 44.92 5.37 6.43
CA LEU A 26 46.23 5.53 7.05
C LEU A 26 47.38 5.41 6.02
N LEU A 27 47.34 4.39 5.16
CA LEU A 27 48.33 4.22 4.09
C LEU A 27 48.29 5.36 3.07
N ASN A 28 47.10 5.83 2.69
CA ASN A 28 46.95 6.96 1.77
C ASN A 28 47.55 8.24 2.35
N ASP A 29 47.31 8.52 3.63
CA ASP A 29 47.86 9.70 4.31
C ASP A 29 49.40 9.65 4.34
N ILE A 30 49.99 8.48 4.59
CA ILE A 30 51.45 8.27 4.56
C ILE A 30 52.02 8.39 3.15
N ILE A 31 51.38 7.76 2.15
CA ILE A 31 51.86 7.75 0.76
C ILE A 31 51.79 9.15 0.13
N ASN A 32 50.72 9.90 0.40
CA ASN A 32 50.53 11.24 -0.15
C ASN A 32 51.41 12.29 0.56
N HIS A 33 51.82 12.02 1.79
CA HIS A 33 52.63 12.94 2.60
C HIS A 33 53.83 12.22 3.24
N PRO A 34 54.76 11.68 2.44
CA PRO A 34 55.78 10.72 2.89
C PRO A 34 56.80 11.31 3.87
N ASN A 35 57.01 12.62 3.83
CA ASN A 35 57.99 13.34 4.66
C ASN A 35 57.35 14.00 5.89
N GLN A 36 56.05 13.78 6.15
CA GLN A 36 55.37 14.39 7.29
C GLN A 36 55.27 13.40 8.47
N PRO A 37 55.99 13.64 9.58
CA PRO A 37 56.07 12.68 10.69
C PRO A 37 54.74 12.43 11.38
N LYS A 38 53.79 13.38 11.32
CA LYS A 38 52.46 13.24 11.93
C LYS A 38 51.64 12.07 11.35
N PHE A 39 51.85 11.71 10.08
CA PHE A 39 51.10 10.62 9.44
C PHE A 39 51.77 9.25 9.65
N ARG A 40 53.06 9.24 10.04
CA ARG A 40 53.83 8.04 10.36
C ARG A 40 53.73 7.63 11.83
N ARG A 41 52.98 8.37 12.66
CA ARG A 41 52.81 8.10 14.09
C ARG A 41 51.33 7.92 14.43
N LEU A 42 51.00 6.79 15.06
CA LEU A 42 49.64 6.45 15.50
C LEU A 42 49.64 6.25 17.02
N TYR A 43 48.93 7.09 17.75
CA TYR A 43 48.87 6.97 19.21
C TYR A 43 47.95 5.82 19.63
N LEU A 44 48.42 4.97 20.54
CA LEU A 44 47.69 3.78 21.00
C LEU A 44 46.37 4.15 21.70
N ASN A 45 46.28 5.33 22.30
CA ASN A 45 45.08 5.84 22.97
C ASN A 45 44.07 6.53 22.02
N SER A 46 44.36 6.60 20.72
CA SER A 46 43.45 7.22 19.76
C SER A 46 42.21 6.36 19.54
N ASP A 47 41.07 7.02 19.30
CA ASP A 47 39.79 6.33 19.04
C ASP A 47 39.88 5.35 17.86
N VAL A 48 40.72 5.67 16.87
CA VAL A 48 40.96 4.81 15.70
C VAL A 48 41.64 3.51 16.11
N ILE A 49 42.68 3.56 16.95
CA ILE A 49 43.34 2.34 17.42
C ILE A 49 42.39 1.57 18.33
N GLN A 50 41.81 2.22 19.35
CA GLN A 50 41.01 1.54 20.38
C GLN A 50 39.71 0.92 19.85
N ASN A 51 39.01 1.59 18.93
CA ASN A 51 37.68 1.17 18.49
C ASN A 51 37.64 0.59 17.08
N ASP A 52 38.61 0.92 16.21
CA ASP A 52 38.58 0.52 14.79
C ASP A 52 39.62 -0.54 14.41
N LEU A 53 40.71 -0.72 15.17
CA LEU A 53 41.77 -1.69 14.84
C LEU A 53 42.02 -2.73 15.95
N LEU A 54 42.25 -2.30 17.19
CA LEU A 54 42.57 -3.19 18.32
C LEU A 54 41.55 -4.33 18.56
N PRO A 55 40.23 -4.14 18.41
CA PRO A 55 39.24 -5.19 18.67
C PRO A 55 39.18 -6.28 17.60
N PHE A 56 39.81 -6.10 16.43
CA PHE A 56 39.57 -6.92 15.25
C PHE A 56 40.82 -7.68 14.81
N SER A 57 40.66 -8.98 14.61
CA SER A 57 41.75 -9.91 14.29
C SER A 57 42.46 -9.51 12.99
N GLY A 58 43.80 -9.44 13.03
CA GLY A 58 44.65 -9.16 11.87
C GLY A 58 44.93 -7.67 11.63
N ALA A 59 44.20 -6.75 12.28
CA ALA A 59 44.34 -5.31 12.03
C ALA A 59 45.65 -4.74 12.61
N MET A 60 46.00 -5.10 13.84
CA MET A 60 47.24 -4.66 14.49
C MET A 60 48.45 -5.43 13.97
N GLU A 61 48.28 -6.72 13.71
CA GLU A 61 49.28 -7.61 13.11
C GLU A 61 49.70 -7.09 11.73
N PHE A 62 48.75 -6.58 10.94
CA PHE A 62 49.05 -5.94 9.66
C PHE A 62 49.95 -4.70 9.82
N LEU A 63 49.67 -3.83 10.80
CA LEU A 63 50.50 -2.64 11.04
C LEU A 63 51.96 -3.01 11.38
N PHE A 64 52.15 -4.03 12.21
CA PHE A 64 53.49 -4.52 12.52
C PHE A 64 54.19 -5.14 11.30
N GLU A 65 53.47 -5.93 10.49
CA GLU A 65 54.03 -6.56 9.30
C GLU A 65 54.44 -5.56 8.20
N ILE A 66 53.76 -4.42 8.10
CA ILE A 66 54.16 -3.35 7.16
C ILE A 66 55.30 -2.46 7.70
N GLY A 67 55.74 -2.68 8.94
CA GLY A 67 56.94 -2.08 9.52
C GLY A 67 56.71 -1.02 10.60
N PHE A 68 55.51 -0.89 11.15
CA PHE A 68 55.32 -0.06 12.36
C PHE A 68 56.03 -0.69 13.56
N ILE A 69 56.62 0.16 14.40
CA ILE A 69 57.30 -0.23 15.63
C ILE A 69 56.57 0.41 16.80
N ASP A 70 56.34 -0.35 17.87
CA ASP A 70 55.76 0.14 19.12
C ASP A 70 56.84 0.80 19.99
N ASP A 71 56.67 2.08 20.33
CA ASP A 71 57.52 2.82 21.28
C ASP A 71 56.92 2.88 22.70
N GLY A 72 55.86 2.12 22.97
CA GLY A 72 55.14 2.01 24.23
C GLY A 72 53.98 3.01 24.38
N ILE A 73 53.96 4.07 23.56
CA ILE A 73 52.91 5.11 23.59
C ILE A 73 52.23 5.21 22.21
N SER A 74 52.96 4.88 21.15
CA SER A 74 52.51 4.99 19.77
C SER A 74 53.19 3.96 18.87
N LEU A 75 52.53 3.70 17.74
CA LEU A 75 53.13 2.99 16.62
C LEU A 75 53.78 3.99 15.68
N VAL A 76 55.07 3.79 15.37
CA VAL A 76 55.85 4.66 14.49
C VAL A 76 56.36 3.88 13.29
N LEU A 77 56.12 4.40 12.09
CA LEU A 77 56.65 3.84 10.84
C LEU A 77 57.99 4.51 10.47
N PRO A 78 59.11 3.77 10.47
CA PRO A 78 60.42 4.33 10.15
C PRO A 78 60.53 4.91 8.74
N ASP A 79 61.36 5.95 8.58
CA ASP A 79 61.59 6.62 7.29
C ASP A 79 62.32 5.74 6.27
N CYS A 80 62.95 4.64 6.71
CA CYS A 80 63.63 3.69 5.84
C CYS A 80 62.68 2.77 5.05
N ILE A 81 61.37 2.82 5.30
CA ILE A 81 60.39 2.01 4.56
C ILE A 81 60.12 2.63 3.18
N ILE A 82 60.28 1.81 2.15
CA ILE A 82 60.17 2.21 0.74
C ILE A 82 58.70 2.39 0.34
N LEU A 83 58.38 3.50 -0.33
CA LEU A 83 57.02 3.84 -0.79
C LEU A 83 56.41 2.80 -1.76
N SER A 84 57.22 2.12 -2.57
CA SER A 84 56.75 1.06 -3.45
C SER A 84 56.21 -0.14 -2.67
N THR A 85 56.80 -0.46 -1.52
CA THR A 85 56.35 -1.52 -0.61
C THR A 85 55.00 -1.16 0.02
N LEU A 86 54.83 0.08 0.49
CA LEU A 86 53.54 0.56 1.02
C LEU A 86 52.44 0.58 -0.05
N ASN A 87 52.78 0.95 -1.28
CA ASN A 87 51.85 0.86 -2.40
C ASN A 87 51.45 -0.59 -2.72
N ASN A 88 52.36 -1.55 -2.60
CA ASN A 88 52.03 -2.98 -2.75
C ASN A 88 51.03 -3.44 -1.69
N TYR A 89 51.24 -3.11 -0.41
CA TYR A 89 50.30 -3.45 0.66
C TYR A 89 48.94 -2.76 0.50
N LYS A 90 48.93 -1.50 0.04
CA LYS A 90 47.70 -0.80 -0.35
C LYS A 90 46.95 -1.57 -1.46
N GLN A 91 47.64 -2.05 -2.49
CA GLN A 91 47.01 -2.85 -3.54
C GLN A 91 46.47 -4.18 -3.00
N GLN A 92 47.16 -4.82 -2.05
CA GLN A 92 46.67 -6.04 -1.43
C GLN A 92 45.39 -5.82 -0.61
N LEU A 93 45.29 -4.71 0.13
CA LEU A 93 44.07 -4.32 0.85
C LEU A 93 42.91 -4.00 -0.11
N ILE A 94 43.17 -3.28 -1.21
CA ILE A 94 42.18 -3.03 -2.28
C ILE A 94 41.72 -4.36 -2.89
N ASN A 95 42.63 -5.31 -3.09
CA ASN A 95 42.30 -6.62 -3.60
C ASN A 95 41.36 -7.38 -2.66
N ILE A 96 41.48 -7.27 -1.34
CA ILE A 96 40.53 -7.86 -0.38
C ILE A 96 39.11 -7.35 -0.62
N ILE A 97 38.95 -6.04 -0.79
CA ILE A 97 37.65 -5.42 -1.12
C ILE A 97 37.16 -5.97 -2.45
N SER A 98 38.03 -6.00 -3.47
CA SER A 98 37.69 -6.50 -4.80
C SER A 98 37.33 -8.00 -4.81
N GLU A 99 37.95 -8.81 -3.95
CA GLU A 99 37.76 -10.26 -3.85
C GLU A 99 36.44 -10.55 -3.14
N HIS A 100 36.12 -9.82 -2.06
CA HIS A 100 34.80 -9.86 -1.42
C HIS A 100 33.70 -9.30 -2.33
N GLN A 101 34.00 -8.28 -3.13
CA GLN A 101 33.10 -7.77 -4.17
C GLN A 101 32.94 -8.76 -5.33
N LYS A 102 33.97 -9.53 -5.70
CA LYS A 102 33.90 -10.60 -6.71
C LYS A 102 33.18 -11.84 -6.21
N LEU A 103 33.34 -12.20 -4.92
CA LEU A 103 32.54 -13.24 -4.25
C LEU A 103 31.06 -12.81 -4.13
N ASN A 104 30.76 -11.51 -4.11
CA ASN A 104 29.40 -10.94 -4.12
C ASN A 104 28.94 -10.42 -5.50
N LEU A 105 29.73 -10.58 -6.56
CA LEU A 105 29.25 -10.36 -7.94
C LEU A 105 28.42 -11.59 -8.31
N ASN A 106 27.25 -11.65 -7.68
CA ASN A 106 26.30 -12.72 -7.80
C ASN A 106 25.99 -12.97 -9.28
N GLU A 107 26.11 -14.22 -9.73
CA GLU A 107 25.62 -14.65 -11.04
C GLU A 107 24.13 -14.31 -11.23
N ASN A 108 23.41 -14.12 -10.12
CA ASN A 108 22.01 -13.77 -10.05
C ASN A 108 21.64 -12.52 -10.87
N ASN A 109 20.92 -12.76 -11.97
CA ASN A 109 20.43 -11.72 -12.88
C ASN A 109 19.56 -10.66 -12.19
N PHE A 110 18.81 -11.03 -11.15
CA PHE A 110 17.97 -10.09 -10.42
C PHE A 110 18.81 -9.03 -9.69
N LEU A 111 19.91 -9.43 -9.03
CA LEU A 111 20.78 -8.49 -8.32
C LEU A 111 21.59 -7.60 -9.27
N LYS A 112 21.95 -8.12 -10.45
CA LYS A 112 22.53 -7.32 -11.55
C LYS A 112 21.55 -6.26 -12.05
N GLU A 113 20.27 -6.62 -12.18
CA GLU A 113 19.20 -5.68 -12.56
C GLU A 113 19.04 -4.56 -11.52
N ILE A 114 19.09 -4.87 -10.23
CA ILE A 114 19.05 -3.86 -9.15
C ILE A 114 20.21 -2.88 -9.30
N SER A 115 21.42 -3.38 -9.51
CA SER A 115 22.62 -2.55 -9.71
C SER A 115 22.52 -1.66 -10.95
N SER A 116 22.05 -2.21 -12.09
CA SER A 116 21.86 -1.46 -13.33
C SER A 116 20.78 -0.36 -13.20
N THR A 117 19.68 -0.68 -12.53
CA THR A 117 18.59 0.26 -12.26
C THR A 117 19.05 1.39 -11.34
N SER A 118 19.81 1.06 -10.30
CA SER A 118 20.43 2.01 -9.37
C SER A 118 21.30 3.07 -10.07
N LEU A 119 21.96 2.72 -11.17
CA LEU A 119 22.70 3.66 -12.01
C LEU A 119 21.77 4.46 -12.93
N THR A 120 20.77 3.79 -13.53
CA THR A 120 19.85 4.42 -14.49
C THR A 120 19.07 5.58 -13.87
N VAL A 121 18.69 5.52 -12.59
CA VAL A 121 17.96 6.61 -11.92
C VAL A 121 18.79 7.88 -11.72
N LEU A 122 20.11 7.83 -11.86
CA LEU A 122 20.96 9.03 -11.78
C LEU A 122 20.69 10.01 -12.93
N LYS A 123 20.03 9.56 -14.00
CA LYS A 123 19.56 10.43 -15.09
C LYS A 123 18.67 11.58 -14.58
N PHE A 124 17.96 11.39 -13.46
CA PHE A 124 17.11 12.44 -12.90
C PHE A 124 17.89 13.58 -12.26
N GLU A 125 19.20 13.42 -12.03
CA GLU A 125 20.08 14.43 -11.45
C GLU A 125 20.76 15.32 -12.51
N ASP A 126 20.56 15.03 -13.80
CA ASP A 126 21.03 15.87 -14.89
C ASP A 126 20.32 17.24 -14.85
N LYS A 127 21.11 18.29 -14.64
CA LYS A 127 20.61 19.67 -14.51
C LYS A 127 20.03 20.23 -15.79
N ILE A 128 20.55 19.84 -16.95
CA ILE A 128 20.02 20.27 -18.25
C ILE A 128 18.63 19.64 -18.44
N LEU A 129 18.50 18.36 -18.11
CA LEU A 129 17.23 17.65 -18.20
C LEU A 129 16.19 18.18 -17.19
N GLN A 130 16.61 18.52 -15.97
CA GLN A 130 15.74 19.16 -14.98
C GLN A 130 15.24 20.52 -15.49
N SER A 131 16.10 21.36 -16.06
CA SER A 131 15.69 22.65 -16.64
C SER A 131 14.67 22.48 -17.77
N LYS A 132 14.91 21.53 -18.70
CA LYS A 132 13.94 21.20 -19.77
C LYS A 132 12.59 20.74 -19.22
N ALA A 133 12.57 20.02 -18.10
CA ALA A 133 11.32 19.66 -17.45
C ALA A 133 10.58 20.90 -16.91
N LEU A 134 11.30 21.82 -16.23
CA LEU A 134 10.71 23.05 -15.69
C LEU A 134 10.17 23.99 -16.77
N GLU A 135 10.76 24.02 -17.97
CA GLU A 135 10.24 24.79 -19.12
C GLU A 135 8.80 24.40 -19.52
N ASN A 136 8.32 23.23 -19.09
CA ASN A 136 6.94 22.78 -19.33
C ASN A 136 5.94 23.26 -18.26
N LEU A 137 6.40 23.91 -17.19
CA LEU A 137 5.56 24.48 -16.13
C LEU A 137 5.55 26.01 -16.24
N SER A 138 4.45 26.65 -15.82
CA SER A 138 4.42 28.11 -15.75
C SER A 138 5.31 28.61 -14.59
N PRO A 139 5.86 29.83 -14.68
CA PRO A 139 6.63 30.41 -13.58
C PRO A 139 5.85 30.43 -12.25
N GLU A 140 4.54 30.67 -12.29
CA GLU A 140 3.66 30.64 -11.12
C GLU A 140 3.54 29.24 -10.52
N ASP A 141 3.42 28.20 -11.35
CA ASP A 141 3.38 26.80 -10.91
C ASP A 141 4.73 26.39 -10.30
N ILE A 142 5.85 26.81 -10.89
CA ILE A 142 7.19 26.55 -10.34
C ILE A 142 7.33 27.20 -8.96
N GLU A 143 6.95 28.47 -8.81
CA GLU A 143 7.00 29.16 -7.51
C GLU A 143 6.07 28.48 -6.48
N LEU A 144 4.87 28.10 -6.90
CA LEU A 144 3.88 27.43 -6.07
C LEU A 144 4.40 26.10 -5.52
N PHE A 145 5.01 25.28 -6.38
CA PHE A 145 5.54 23.96 -6.02
C PHE A 145 6.88 24.00 -5.29
N SER A 146 7.65 25.09 -5.43
CA SER A 146 8.96 25.25 -4.78
C SER A 146 8.87 25.87 -3.38
N ASN A 147 7.78 26.57 -3.04
CA ASN A 147 7.61 27.22 -1.74
C ASN A 147 6.91 26.32 -0.72
N PHE A 148 7.66 25.51 0.03
CA PHE A 148 7.09 24.57 1.04
C PHE A 148 6.62 25.23 2.34
N ASP A 149 7.03 26.47 2.62
CA ASP A 149 6.96 27.08 3.96
C ASP A 149 5.89 28.18 4.13
N LYS A 150 5.13 28.51 3.08
CA LYS A 150 4.37 29.77 3.07
C LYS A 150 3.09 29.81 3.92
N ASN A 151 2.63 28.75 4.61
CA ASN A 151 1.26 28.76 5.17
C ASN A 151 1.00 28.07 6.52
N ASN A 152 2.01 27.60 7.28
CA ASN A 152 1.79 26.88 8.56
C ASN A 152 0.87 25.62 8.43
N ASP A 153 0.60 25.16 7.21
CA ASP A 153 -0.27 24.02 6.92
C ASP A 153 0.55 22.73 6.89
N SER A 154 0.24 21.81 7.82
CA SER A 154 0.97 20.56 8.01
C SER A 154 0.90 19.60 6.81
N PHE A 155 -0.02 19.82 5.86
CA PHE A 155 -0.21 18.99 4.67
C PHE A 155 0.03 19.75 3.35
N TYR A 156 0.73 20.88 3.41
CA TYR A 156 0.94 21.73 2.24
C TYR A 156 1.70 20.99 1.13
N HIS A 157 2.78 20.29 1.48
CA HIS A 157 3.60 19.58 0.49
C HIS A 157 2.79 18.48 -0.22
N GLU A 158 1.98 17.72 0.52
CA GLU A 158 1.07 16.68 0.01
C GLU A 158 0.02 17.27 -0.93
N LYS A 159 -0.54 18.45 -0.61
CA LYS A 159 -1.43 19.17 -1.51
C LYS A 159 -0.72 19.56 -2.81
N MET A 160 0.55 19.97 -2.74
CA MET A 160 1.34 20.27 -3.95
C MET A 160 1.63 19.00 -4.77
N MET A 161 1.97 17.88 -4.12
CA MET A 161 2.13 16.58 -4.79
C MET A 161 0.85 16.19 -5.54
N LEU A 162 -0.32 16.32 -4.89
CA LEU A 162 -1.60 16.03 -5.52
C LEU A 162 -1.91 16.96 -6.70
N LYS A 163 -1.67 18.27 -6.54
CA LYS A 163 -1.85 19.25 -7.63
C LYS A 163 -0.96 18.93 -8.83
N LEU A 164 0.31 18.61 -8.61
CA LEU A 164 1.23 18.22 -9.67
C LEU A 164 0.76 16.94 -10.37
N MET A 165 0.30 15.92 -9.64
CA MET A 165 -0.26 14.70 -10.25
C MET A 165 -1.51 14.97 -11.08
N ILE A 166 -2.41 15.85 -10.60
CA ILE A 166 -3.62 16.23 -11.34
C ILE A 166 -3.24 16.96 -12.64
N TRP A 167 -2.34 17.95 -12.56
CA TRP A 167 -1.83 18.64 -13.73
C TRP A 167 -1.16 17.66 -14.71
N PHE A 168 -0.33 16.75 -14.19
CA PHE A 168 0.38 15.77 -14.99
C PHE A 168 -0.59 14.87 -15.75
N LYS A 169 -1.63 14.35 -15.08
CA LYS A 169 -2.62 13.44 -15.70
C LYS A 169 -3.61 14.15 -16.64
N LYS A 170 -4.06 15.36 -16.30
CA LYS A 170 -5.12 16.05 -17.04
C LYS A 170 -4.59 16.94 -18.17
N SER A 171 -3.42 17.55 -17.97
CA SER A 171 -2.93 18.62 -18.84
C SER A 171 -1.65 18.24 -19.59
N PHE A 172 -0.74 17.48 -18.97
CA PHE A 172 0.59 17.25 -19.54
C PHE A 172 0.72 15.91 -20.27
N PHE A 173 0.37 14.79 -19.64
CA PHE A 173 0.73 13.44 -20.08
C PHE A 173 -0.52 12.58 -20.36
N LYS A 174 -0.50 11.81 -21.44
CA LYS A 174 -1.64 10.99 -21.90
C LYS A 174 -1.38 9.49 -21.80
N TRP A 175 -2.43 8.74 -21.45
CA TRP A 175 -2.34 7.29 -21.43
C TRP A 175 -2.35 6.77 -22.86
N PHE A 176 -1.45 5.84 -23.16
CA PHE A 176 -1.38 5.20 -24.46
C PHE A 176 -1.58 3.69 -24.31
N ASP A 177 -2.61 3.16 -24.97
CA ASP A 177 -2.94 1.73 -24.92
C ASP A 177 -2.46 0.99 -26.17
N THR A 178 -3.02 1.34 -27.33
CA THR A 178 -2.78 0.64 -28.61
C THR A 178 -2.69 1.67 -29.75
N PRO A 179 -1.69 1.58 -30.65
CA PRO A 179 -1.64 2.44 -31.83
C PRO A 179 -2.77 2.11 -32.80
N THR A 180 -3.26 3.11 -33.53
CA THR A 180 -4.06 2.87 -34.74
C THR A 180 -3.15 2.53 -35.91
N CYS A 181 -3.68 1.80 -36.89
CA CYS A 181 -2.93 1.44 -38.07
C CYS A 181 -2.49 2.70 -38.84
N HIS A 182 -1.19 2.86 -39.11
CA HIS A 182 -0.69 3.99 -39.91
C HIS A 182 -1.36 4.11 -41.29
N PHE A 183 -1.62 2.98 -41.96
CA PHE A 183 -2.12 2.98 -43.34
C PHE A 183 -3.65 3.18 -43.46
N CYS A 184 -4.44 2.53 -42.63
CA CYS A 184 -5.91 2.52 -42.76
C CYS A 184 -6.65 2.97 -41.50
N CYS A 185 -5.94 3.42 -40.46
CA CYS A 185 -6.47 3.92 -39.20
C CYS A 185 -7.33 2.93 -38.39
N SER A 186 -7.48 1.68 -38.82
CA SER A 186 -8.21 0.61 -38.10
C SER A 186 -7.49 0.18 -36.81
N SER A 187 -8.19 -0.60 -35.99
CA SER A 187 -7.64 -1.21 -34.77
C SER A 187 -6.46 -2.13 -35.08
N THR A 188 -5.53 -2.19 -34.13
CA THR A 188 -4.36 -3.06 -34.23
C THR A 188 -4.29 -4.01 -33.03
N LYS A 189 -3.69 -5.17 -33.25
CA LYS A 189 -3.43 -6.18 -32.21
C LYS A 189 -1.94 -6.33 -31.98
N PHE A 190 -1.57 -6.51 -30.72
CA PHE A 190 -0.19 -6.74 -30.35
C PHE A 190 0.33 -8.04 -30.96
N LYS A 191 1.41 -7.95 -31.76
CA LYS A 191 2.06 -9.08 -32.43
C LYS A 191 3.32 -9.53 -31.71
N GLY A 192 4.07 -8.61 -31.10
CA GLY A 192 5.30 -8.93 -30.38
C GLY A 192 6.18 -7.73 -30.09
N ILE A 193 7.38 -8.01 -29.58
CA ILE A 193 8.38 -6.99 -29.24
C ILE A 193 9.55 -7.10 -30.20
N ASN A 194 9.99 -5.97 -30.73
CA ASN A 194 11.22 -5.84 -31.49
C ASN A 194 12.30 -5.16 -30.62
N HIS A 195 13.38 -5.91 -30.36
CA HIS A 195 14.54 -5.43 -29.60
C HIS A 195 15.66 -4.85 -30.49
N ASN A 196 15.50 -4.87 -31.82
CA ASN A 196 16.49 -4.29 -32.72
C ASN A 196 16.51 -2.77 -32.55
N LYS A 197 17.56 -2.27 -31.89
CA LYS A 197 17.83 -0.85 -31.69
C LYS A 197 18.38 -0.23 -32.98
N LEU A 198 17.51 0.13 -33.91
CA LEU A 198 17.85 0.99 -35.04
C LEU A 198 18.05 2.46 -34.60
N ASP A 199 17.49 2.82 -33.45
CA ASP A 199 17.50 4.16 -32.85
C ASP A 199 17.99 3.99 -31.41
N GLU A 200 19.12 4.61 -31.06
CA GLU A 200 19.73 4.50 -29.72
C GLU A 200 18.79 5.02 -28.62
N ASN A 201 17.82 5.87 -28.99
CA ASN A 201 16.88 6.47 -28.05
C ASN A 201 15.69 5.58 -27.69
N VAL A 202 15.53 4.44 -28.37
CA VAL A 202 14.39 3.52 -28.19
C VAL A 202 14.81 2.35 -27.31
N LYS A 203 14.04 2.10 -26.24
CA LYS A 203 14.28 0.96 -25.34
C LYS A 203 13.94 -0.36 -26.05
N TYR A 204 12.77 -0.41 -26.67
CA TYR A 204 12.29 -1.45 -27.57
C TYR A 204 11.08 -0.92 -28.34
N SER A 205 10.68 -1.60 -29.41
CA SER A 205 9.45 -1.27 -30.14
C SER A 205 8.43 -2.38 -29.99
N GLU A 206 7.19 -2.02 -29.74
CA GLU A 206 6.06 -2.95 -29.79
C GLU A 206 5.52 -3.00 -31.22
N LEU A 207 5.31 -4.21 -31.72
CA LEU A 207 4.79 -4.47 -33.07
C LEU A 207 3.28 -4.70 -32.97
N TYR A 208 2.53 -3.95 -33.75
CA TYR A 208 1.07 -4.03 -33.80
C TYR A 208 0.60 -4.34 -35.21
N GLU A 209 -0.13 -5.42 -35.39
CA GLU A 209 -0.68 -5.85 -36.68
C GLU A 209 -2.10 -5.31 -36.84
N CYS A 210 -2.37 -4.69 -37.99
CA CYS A 210 -3.70 -4.19 -38.30
C CYS A 210 -4.67 -5.34 -38.62
N ASP A 211 -5.84 -5.34 -37.97
CA ASP A 211 -6.88 -6.34 -38.20
C ASP A 211 -7.46 -6.30 -39.63
N ASN A 212 -7.40 -5.13 -40.28
CA ASN A 212 -8.01 -4.90 -41.59
C ASN A 212 -7.03 -5.10 -42.75
N CYS A 213 -5.83 -4.50 -42.70
CA CYS A 213 -4.88 -4.51 -43.81
C CYS A 213 -3.62 -5.33 -43.58
N GLY A 214 -3.45 -5.95 -42.40
CA GLY A 214 -2.27 -6.76 -42.05
C GLY A 214 -0.96 -5.98 -41.93
N SER A 215 -0.97 -4.66 -42.12
CA SER A 215 0.23 -3.83 -41.97
C SER A 215 0.70 -3.78 -40.52
N ILE A 216 2.03 -3.67 -40.33
CA ILE A 216 2.65 -3.62 -39.01
C ILE A 216 2.95 -2.17 -38.65
N THR A 217 2.41 -1.72 -37.52
CA THR A 217 2.67 -0.42 -36.91
C THR A 217 3.63 -0.61 -35.73
N ASN A 218 4.70 0.18 -35.70
CA ASN A 218 5.70 0.14 -34.63
C ASN A 218 5.41 1.22 -33.59
N PHE A 219 5.17 0.81 -32.35
CA PHE A 219 5.10 1.74 -31.23
C PHE A 219 6.43 1.75 -30.46
N LYS A 220 7.18 2.86 -30.59
CA LYS A 220 8.48 3.03 -29.92
C LYS A 220 8.27 3.28 -28.43
N ARG A 221 8.85 2.42 -27.57
CA ARG A 221 8.89 2.63 -26.11
C ARG A 221 10.18 3.36 -25.75
N TYR A 222 10.05 4.59 -25.27
CA TYR A 222 11.19 5.44 -24.93
C TYR A 222 11.57 5.27 -23.46
N GLY A 223 12.86 5.04 -23.20
CA GLY A 223 13.41 5.01 -21.83
C GLY A 223 14.00 6.36 -21.36
N ILE A 224 14.13 7.29 -22.30
CA ILE A 224 14.81 8.58 -22.13
C ILE A 224 13.77 9.65 -21.81
N CYS A 225 13.92 10.30 -20.67
CA CYS A 225 12.93 11.27 -20.19
C CYS A 225 12.81 12.50 -21.09
N GLU A 226 13.90 12.93 -21.75
CA GLU A 226 13.84 14.04 -22.71
C GLU A 226 12.82 13.78 -23.82
N GLN A 227 12.80 12.57 -24.37
CA GLN A 227 11.82 12.19 -25.39
C GLN A 227 10.39 12.10 -24.82
N LEU A 228 10.24 11.78 -23.53
CA LEU A 228 8.93 11.76 -22.86
C LEU A 228 8.37 13.17 -22.66
N LEU A 229 9.21 14.19 -22.46
CA LEU A 229 8.77 15.59 -22.38
C LEU A 229 8.16 16.07 -23.71
N THR A 230 8.65 15.55 -24.83
CA THR A 230 8.13 15.85 -26.18
C THR A 230 6.93 15.00 -26.55
N THR A 231 7.01 13.68 -26.35
CA THR A 231 5.95 12.73 -26.77
C THR A 231 4.71 12.80 -25.89
N ARG A 232 4.88 13.12 -24.59
CA ARG A 232 3.79 13.34 -23.62
C ARG A 232 2.77 12.20 -23.55
N GLN A 233 3.20 10.97 -23.83
CA GLN A 233 2.33 9.80 -23.80
C GLN A 233 3.10 8.52 -23.44
N GLY A 234 2.38 7.54 -22.89
CA GLY A 234 2.94 6.22 -22.58
C GLY A 234 2.10 5.44 -21.57
N ARG A 235 2.70 4.42 -20.96
CA ARG A 235 2.10 3.59 -19.90
C ARG A 235 2.78 3.88 -18.55
N CYS A 236 2.44 3.13 -17.50
CA CYS A 236 2.94 3.34 -16.13
C CYS A 236 4.45 3.59 -16.04
N GLY A 237 5.27 2.88 -16.82
CA GLY A 237 6.72 3.08 -16.87
C GLY A 237 7.13 4.48 -17.36
N GLU A 238 6.59 4.96 -18.48
CA GLU A 238 6.86 6.30 -19.00
C GLU A 238 6.30 7.39 -18.06
N TRP A 239 5.09 7.16 -17.54
CA TRP A 239 4.43 8.05 -16.60
C TRP A 239 5.27 8.27 -15.34
N ALA A 240 5.66 7.18 -14.66
CA ALA A 240 6.46 7.26 -13.43
C ALA A 240 7.85 7.85 -13.69
N ASN A 241 8.51 7.49 -14.80
CA ASN A 241 9.81 8.09 -15.16
C ASN A 241 9.71 9.60 -15.35
N CYS A 242 8.74 10.07 -16.15
CA CYS A 242 8.58 11.49 -16.45
C CYS A 242 8.13 12.27 -15.21
N PHE A 243 7.18 11.74 -14.43
CA PHE A 243 6.73 12.36 -13.19
C PHE A 243 7.85 12.45 -12.13
N THR A 244 8.68 11.41 -11.98
CA THR A 244 9.84 11.45 -11.08
C THR A 244 10.84 12.53 -11.48
N LEU A 245 11.04 12.75 -12.79
CA LEU A 245 11.86 13.86 -13.29
C LEU A 245 11.29 15.22 -12.86
N PHE A 246 9.98 15.45 -12.99
CA PHE A 246 9.36 16.70 -12.51
C PHE A 246 9.57 16.91 -11.01
N CYS A 247 9.38 15.86 -10.19
CA CYS A 247 9.61 15.95 -8.75
C CYS A 247 11.07 16.36 -8.45
N ARG A 248 12.04 15.73 -9.12
CA ARG A 248 13.47 16.08 -8.95
C ARG A 248 13.81 17.48 -9.47
N ALA A 249 13.21 17.91 -10.57
CA ALA A 249 13.39 19.24 -11.15
C ALA A 249 12.85 20.35 -10.24
N LEU A 250 11.74 20.10 -9.54
CA LEU A 250 11.19 20.98 -8.50
C LEU A 250 11.97 20.96 -7.18
N GLY A 251 13.08 20.20 -7.11
CA GLY A 251 13.93 20.08 -5.92
C GLY A 251 13.41 19.09 -4.87
N TRP A 252 12.33 18.36 -5.13
CA TRP A 252 11.76 17.42 -4.16
C TRP A 252 12.61 16.16 -4.08
N GLU A 253 12.84 15.62 -2.88
CA GLU A 253 13.45 14.30 -2.74
C GLU A 253 12.47 13.23 -3.21
N ALA A 254 12.81 12.55 -4.30
CA ALA A 254 11.94 11.57 -4.95
C ALA A 254 12.69 10.27 -5.26
N ARG A 255 11.94 9.16 -5.22
CA ARG A 255 12.38 7.81 -5.56
C ARG A 255 11.52 7.28 -6.70
N LEU A 256 12.15 6.58 -7.63
CA LEU A 256 11.45 5.72 -8.58
C LEU A 256 11.23 4.37 -7.91
N VAL A 257 9.98 3.92 -7.79
CA VAL A 257 9.61 2.66 -7.14
C VAL A 257 9.20 1.65 -8.20
N ILE A 258 9.85 0.49 -8.19
CA ILE A 258 9.64 -0.57 -9.18
C ILE A 258 9.12 -1.82 -8.47
N ASP A 259 7.95 -2.27 -8.91
CA ASP A 259 7.35 -3.54 -8.53
C ASP A 259 7.64 -4.59 -9.62
N LYS A 260 8.20 -5.74 -9.21
CA LYS A 260 8.54 -6.84 -10.13
C LYS A 260 7.33 -7.50 -10.80
N THR A 261 6.12 -7.19 -10.35
CA THR A 261 4.87 -7.64 -10.98
C THR A 261 4.32 -6.62 -12.00
N ASP A 262 5.22 -5.94 -12.71
CA ASP A 262 4.94 -5.05 -13.84
C ASP A 262 4.10 -3.81 -13.46
N HIS A 263 4.58 -3.05 -12.47
CA HIS A 263 4.09 -1.70 -12.20
C HIS A 263 5.22 -0.81 -11.64
N VAL A 264 5.10 0.51 -11.86
CA VAL A 264 6.12 1.49 -11.47
C VAL A 264 5.43 2.77 -11.04
N TRP A 265 5.90 3.40 -9.98
CA TRP A 265 5.37 4.67 -9.45
C TRP A 265 6.49 5.48 -8.78
N THR A 266 6.11 6.54 -8.06
CA THR A 266 7.05 7.47 -7.42
C THR A 266 6.79 7.54 -5.91
N GLU A 267 7.85 7.68 -5.13
CA GLU A 267 7.77 8.07 -3.72
C GLU A 267 8.38 9.47 -3.56
N VAL A 268 7.74 10.34 -2.78
CA VAL A 268 8.24 11.69 -2.50
C VAL A 268 8.35 11.91 -1.00
N TRP A 269 9.47 12.46 -0.53
CA TRP A 269 9.69 12.74 0.88
C TRP A 269 8.84 13.93 1.35
N SER A 270 7.94 13.70 2.30
CA SER A 270 7.25 14.80 2.97
C SER A 270 8.12 15.39 4.07
N VAL A 271 8.49 16.66 3.91
CA VAL A 271 9.25 17.42 4.91
C VAL A 271 8.42 17.61 6.19
N ASN A 272 7.11 17.83 6.05
CA ASN A 272 6.19 18.05 7.17
C ASN A 272 5.94 16.76 7.97
N GLN A 273 5.62 15.66 7.28
CA GLN A 273 5.35 14.36 7.94
C GLN A 273 6.62 13.58 8.27
N LYS A 274 7.78 13.98 7.72
CA LYS A 274 9.07 13.31 7.91
C LYS A 274 9.03 11.82 7.56
N ARG A 275 8.34 11.49 6.47
CA ARG A 275 8.25 10.14 5.89
C ARG A 275 8.10 10.17 4.37
N TRP A 276 8.28 9.02 3.73
CA TRP A 276 8.04 8.85 2.31
C TRP A 276 6.55 8.69 2.03
N ILE A 277 6.06 9.47 1.08
CA ILE A 277 4.67 9.45 0.63
C ILE A 277 4.61 8.73 -0.73
N HIS A 278 3.69 7.76 -0.82
CA HIS A 278 3.39 7.07 -2.06
C HIS A 278 2.67 8.00 -3.05
N CYS A 279 3.16 8.09 -4.28
CA CYS A 279 2.58 8.89 -5.36
C CYS A 279 2.46 8.05 -6.65
N ASP A 280 1.22 7.69 -7.03
CA ASP A 280 0.95 7.07 -8.33
C ASP A 280 0.32 8.09 -9.29
N PRO A 281 1.09 8.66 -10.24
CA PRO A 281 0.59 9.68 -11.15
C PRO A 281 -0.43 9.13 -12.17
N CYS A 282 -0.37 7.84 -12.51
CA CYS A 282 -1.33 7.22 -13.42
C CYS A 282 -2.73 7.17 -12.81
N GLU A 283 -2.78 6.94 -11.50
CA GLU A 283 -4.02 6.76 -10.75
C GLU A 283 -4.45 8.04 -10.03
N THR A 284 -3.56 9.03 -9.93
CA THR A 284 -3.74 10.21 -9.07
C THR A 284 -3.97 9.78 -7.61
N ALA A 285 -3.26 8.74 -7.19
CA ALA A 285 -3.35 8.20 -5.85
C ALA A 285 -2.19 8.73 -5.00
N LEU A 286 -2.53 9.50 -3.96
CA LEU A 286 -1.58 9.99 -2.96
C LEU A 286 -1.75 9.20 -1.67
N ASP A 287 -0.65 8.73 -1.11
CA ASP A 287 -0.55 8.09 0.21
C ASP A 287 -1.45 6.86 0.41
N LYS A 288 -1.75 6.16 -0.69
CA LYS A 288 -2.53 4.90 -0.70
C LYS A 288 -1.68 3.68 -1.05
N PRO A 289 -0.72 3.25 -0.21
CA PRO A 289 0.20 2.18 -0.59
C PRO A 289 -0.46 0.80 -0.73
N LEU A 290 -1.59 0.55 -0.05
CA LEU A 290 -2.33 -0.72 -0.22
C LEU A 290 -3.23 -0.76 -1.46
N LEU A 291 -3.18 0.27 -2.32
CA LEU A 291 -3.92 0.31 -3.60
C LEU A 291 -3.69 -0.95 -4.45
N TYR A 292 -2.45 -1.45 -4.46
CA TYR A 292 -2.05 -2.53 -5.35
C TYR A 292 -2.48 -3.92 -4.83
N GLU A 293 -2.23 -4.21 -3.55
CA GLU A 293 -2.59 -5.51 -2.96
C GLU A 293 -4.09 -5.58 -2.64
N LYS A 294 -4.65 -4.58 -1.94
CA LYS A 294 -6.07 -4.58 -1.57
C LYS A 294 -6.97 -4.11 -2.69
N GLY A 295 -6.62 -3.02 -3.37
CA GLY A 295 -7.44 -2.47 -4.44
C GLY A 295 -7.45 -3.36 -5.68
N TRP A 296 -6.26 -3.68 -6.21
CA TRP A 296 -6.15 -4.42 -7.48
C TRP A 296 -5.98 -5.93 -7.29
N GLY A 297 -5.84 -6.42 -6.06
CA GLY A 297 -5.61 -7.85 -5.82
C GLY A 297 -4.26 -8.36 -6.36
N LYS A 298 -3.27 -7.49 -6.56
CA LYS A 298 -1.95 -7.90 -7.09
C LYS A 298 -1.25 -8.83 -6.10
N LYS A 299 -0.66 -9.91 -6.63
CA LYS A 299 0.20 -10.83 -5.87
C LYS A 299 1.64 -10.32 -5.86
N LEU A 300 1.91 -9.30 -5.07
CA LEU A 300 3.20 -8.60 -4.99
C LEU A 300 4.33 -9.50 -4.44
N SER A 301 5.58 -9.21 -4.81
CA SER A 301 6.79 -9.95 -4.37
C SER A 301 7.95 -9.04 -3.94
N TYR A 302 8.53 -8.29 -4.89
CA TYR A 302 9.64 -7.37 -4.64
C TYR A 302 9.27 -5.97 -5.13
N ILE A 303 9.40 -4.99 -4.24
CA ILE A 303 9.17 -3.57 -4.54
C ILE A 303 10.38 -2.79 -4.02
N LEU A 304 11.17 -2.27 -4.95
CA LEU A 304 12.42 -1.59 -4.64
C LEU A 304 12.32 -0.12 -5.04
N ALA A 305 12.72 0.76 -4.13
CA ALA A 305 12.77 2.20 -4.34
C ALA A 305 14.21 2.64 -4.62
N TYR A 306 14.37 3.47 -5.65
CA TYR A 306 15.67 3.93 -6.14
C TYR A 306 15.73 5.45 -6.15
N SER A 307 16.77 6.00 -5.53
CA SER A 307 17.10 7.43 -5.58
C SER A 307 18.58 7.65 -5.94
N HIS A 308 18.99 8.91 -6.01
CA HIS A 308 20.39 9.26 -6.20
C HIS A 308 21.28 8.88 -4.99
N GLU A 309 20.73 8.85 -3.77
CA GLU A 309 21.50 8.61 -2.53
C GLU A 309 21.32 7.20 -1.95
N GLU A 310 20.22 6.51 -2.24
CA GLU A 310 19.94 5.20 -1.66
C GLU A 310 19.06 4.32 -2.54
N VAL A 311 19.21 3.02 -2.31
CA VAL A 311 18.28 1.96 -2.73
C VAL A 311 17.64 1.43 -1.45
N GLN A 312 16.33 1.16 -1.46
CA GLN A 312 15.61 0.64 -0.30
C GLN A 312 14.58 -0.40 -0.73
N ASP A 313 14.51 -1.52 0.01
CA ASP A 313 13.37 -2.43 -0.11
C ASP A 313 12.20 -1.83 0.64
N VAL A 314 11.17 -1.46 -0.12
CA VAL A 314 9.94 -0.82 0.37
C VAL A 314 8.74 -1.75 0.27
N THR A 315 8.95 -3.05 -0.05
CA THR A 315 7.89 -4.06 -0.23
C THR A 315 6.86 -4.01 0.89
N TRP A 316 7.34 -3.92 2.12
CA TRP A 316 6.54 -3.97 3.35
C TRP A 316 5.56 -2.81 3.50
N ARG A 317 5.82 -1.66 2.86
CA ARG A 317 4.88 -0.52 2.83
C ARG A 317 3.62 -0.83 2.02
N TYR A 318 3.73 -1.67 0.99
CA TYR A 318 2.69 -1.91 -0.02
C TYR A 318 1.96 -3.25 0.16
N VAL A 319 2.26 -3.99 1.23
CA VAL A 319 1.69 -5.32 1.50
C VAL A 319 1.15 -5.39 2.93
N GLU A 320 -0.04 -5.96 3.08
CA GLU A 320 -0.66 -6.27 4.36
C GLU A 320 -0.26 -7.68 4.86
N ASN A 321 -0.06 -8.62 3.92
CA ASN A 321 0.25 -10.02 4.22
C ASN A 321 1.68 -10.39 3.83
N SER A 322 2.62 -10.00 4.70
CA SER A 322 4.05 -10.28 4.58
C SER A 322 4.38 -11.77 4.45
N ASP A 323 3.69 -12.65 5.17
CA ASP A 323 3.90 -14.11 5.11
C ASP A 323 3.64 -14.66 3.70
N SER A 324 2.60 -14.16 3.03
CA SER A 324 2.29 -14.58 1.67
C SER A 324 3.33 -14.09 0.66
N VAL A 325 3.87 -12.89 0.88
CA VAL A 325 4.86 -12.23 0.02
C VAL A 325 6.20 -12.95 0.13
N LEU A 326 6.64 -13.29 1.35
CA LEU A 326 7.87 -14.05 1.59
C LEU A 326 7.89 -15.38 0.82
N LYS A 327 6.75 -16.08 0.71
CA LYS A 327 6.65 -17.31 -0.10
C LYS A 327 6.85 -17.08 -1.61
N ARG A 328 6.60 -15.87 -2.10
CA ARG A 328 6.77 -15.48 -3.51
C ARG A 328 8.14 -14.86 -3.80
N ARG A 329 8.94 -14.58 -2.76
CA ARG A 329 10.27 -13.99 -2.88
C ARG A 329 11.32 -15.07 -3.08
N THR A 330 11.41 -15.55 -4.33
CA THR A 330 12.30 -16.67 -4.71
C THR A 330 13.44 -16.26 -5.66
N LEU A 331 13.57 -14.98 -6.01
CA LEU A 331 14.57 -14.51 -6.98
C LEU A 331 15.99 -14.41 -6.40
N CYS A 332 16.12 -14.18 -5.11
CA CYS A 332 17.38 -14.20 -4.34
C CYS A 332 17.06 -14.46 -2.86
N SER A 333 18.07 -14.76 -2.05
CA SER A 333 17.90 -14.80 -0.60
C SER A 333 17.77 -13.39 -0.01
N GLU A 334 17.06 -13.25 1.11
CA GLU A 334 16.91 -11.95 1.80
C GLU A 334 18.25 -11.35 2.24
N ASN A 335 19.22 -12.19 2.62
CA ASN A 335 20.56 -11.74 2.99
C ASN A 335 21.32 -11.17 1.79
N GLU A 336 21.27 -11.83 0.63
CA GLU A 336 21.91 -11.31 -0.59
C GLU A 336 21.27 -10.00 -1.04
N LEU A 337 19.94 -9.89 -0.95
CA LEU A 337 19.23 -8.67 -1.28
C LEU A 337 19.65 -7.52 -0.36
N LEU A 338 19.65 -7.76 0.95
CA LEU A 338 20.03 -6.78 1.95
C LEU A 338 21.47 -6.30 1.74
N ASN A 339 22.42 -7.23 1.57
CA ASN A 339 23.83 -6.91 1.35
C ASN A 339 24.03 -6.10 0.06
N THR A 340 23.31 -6.45 -1.01
CA THR A 340 23.34 -5.71 -2.28
C THR A 340 22.82 -4.28 -2.09
N ILE A 341 21.69 -4.11 -1.41
CA ILE A 341 21.08 -2.79 -1.15
C ILE A 341 21.98 -1.91 -0.29
N LEU A 342 22.57 -2.47 0.78
CA LEU A 342 23.48 -1.76 1.67
C LEU A 342 24.75 -1.32 0.94
N SER A 343 25.37 -2.22 0.17
CA SER A 343 26.56 -1.93 -0.63
C SER A 343 26.30 -0.82 -1.66
N LEU A 344 25.20 -0.90 -2.40
CA LEU A 344 24.81 0.13 -3.38
C LEU A 344 24.54 1.49 -2.70
N SER A 345 23.87 1.48 -1.56
CA SER A 345 23.62 2.70 -0.78
C SER A 345 24.91 3.32 -0.26
N GLN A 346 25.82 2.51 0.28
CA GLN A 346 27.13 2.99 0.76
C GLN A 346 27.91 3.64 -0.37
N HIS A 347 28.01 2.97 -1.53
CA HIS A 347 28.70 3.51 -2.70
C HIS A 347 28.13 4.87 -3.14
N LYS A 348 26.80 5.01 -3.17
CA LYS A 348 26.14 6.29 -3.50
C LYS A 348 26.40 7.40 -2.48
N GLN A 349 26.61 7.02 -1.22
CA GLN A 349 26.78 7.96 -0.11
C GLN A 349 28.24 8.33 0.17
N ASN A 350 29.20 7.67 -0.48
CA ASN A 350 30.65 7.89 -0.25
C ASN A 350 31.09 9.35 -0.39
N ASN A 351 30.48 10.09 -1.31
CA ASN A 351 30.81 11.49 -1.58
C ASN A 351 29.94 12.49 -0.79
N LEU A 352 29.04 12.01 0.07
CA LEU A 352 28.17 12.87 0.88
C LEU A 352 28.85 13.29 2.19
N SER A 353 28.50 14.47 2.67
CA SER A 353 28.96 14.96 3.97
C SER A 353 28.52 14.03 5.11
N LEU A 354 29.29 14.00 6.20
CA LEU A 354 28.96 13.24 7.40
C LEU A 354 27.56 13.58 7.93
N SER A 355 27.19 14.86 7.92
CA SER A 355 25.88 15.33 8.36
C SER A 355 24.75 14.78 7.49
N ARG A 356 24.93 14.75 6.15
CA ARG A 356 23.93 14.20 5.23
C ARG A 356 23.80 12.68 5.39
N ARG A 357 24.91 11.97 5.53
CA ARG A 357 24.90 10.51 5.80
C ARG A 357 24.17 10.18 7.10
N LYS A 358 24.42 10.93 8.18
CA LYS A 358 23.71 10.75 9.46
C LYS A 358 22.21 11.00 9.30
N TYR A 359 21.83 12.08 8.61
CA TYR A 359 20.43 12.38 8.31
C TYR A 359 19.73 11.25 7.53
N ILE A 360 20.38 10.72 6.48
CA ILE A 360 19.83 9.60 5.69
C ILE A 360 19.68 8.34 6.55
N ALA A 361 20.67 8.03 7.40
CA ALA A 361 20.61 6.88 8.30
C ALA A 361 19.45 7.01 9.31
N GLU A 362 19.25 8.17 9.91
CA GLU A 362 18.12 8.45 10.80
C GLU A 362 16.76 8.32 10.09
N ARG A 363 16.67 8.83 8.86
CA ARG A 363 15.48 8.67 8.02
C ARG A 363 15.19 7.20 7.72
N ARG A 364 16.20 6.43 7.30
CA ARG A 364 16.06 5.01 6.98
C ARG A 364 15.61 4.21 8.20
N LEU A 365 16.15 4.51 9.38
CA LEU A 365 15.72 3.86 10.62
C LEU A 365 14.22 4.11 10.88
N LYS A 366 13.75 5.36 10.74
CA LYS A 366 12.33 5.69 10.86
C LYS A 366 11.47 4.95 9.84
N GLU A 367 11.95 4.85 8.60
CA GLU A 367 11.28 4.15 7.52
C GLU A 367 11.14 2.65 7.81
N CYS A 368 12.20 2.00 8.29
CA CYS A 368 12.16 0.59 8.69
C CYS A 368 11.19 0.37 9.85
N ILE A 369 11.18 1.25 10.85
CA ILE A 369 10.23 1.20 11.96
C ILE A 369 8.79 1.36 11.44
N GLU A 370 8.53 2.33 10.57
CA GLU A 370 7.21 2.53 9.94
C GLU A 370 6.73 1.25 9.26
N MET A 371 7.58 0.63 8.43
CA MET A 371 7.25 -0.60 7.70
C MET A 371 7.04 -1.82 8.62
N LEU A 372 7.70 -1.86 9.79
CA LEU A 372 7.52 -2.93 10.78
C LEU A 372 6.22 -2.77 11.57
N PHE A 373 5.78 -1.53 11.83
CA PHE A 373 4.67 -1.20 12.73
C PHE A 373 3.43 -0.62 12.04
N GLN A 374 3.38 -0.64 10.70
CA GLN A 374 2.30 -0.03 9.93
C GLN A 374 0.92 -0.43 10.47
N THR A 375 0.18 0.59 10.92
CA THR A 375 -1.19 0.46 11.43
C THR A 375 -2.12 0.20 10.26
N LYS A 376 -2.68 -1.02 10.22
CA LYS A 376 -3.59 -1.46 9.16
C LYS A 376 -4.92 -0.70 9.29
N CYS A 377 -5.10 0.39 8.54
CA CYS A 377 -6.43 0.97 8.33
C CYS A 377 -7.26 0.00 7.47
N THR A 378 -8.37 -0.50 8.02
CA THR A 378 -9.17 -1.57 7.40
C THR A 378 -10.35 -1.07 6.57
N ASP A 379 -10.69 0.21 6.63
CA ASP A 379 -12.01 0.68 6.16
C ASP A 379 -11.95 1.63 4.95
N GLU A 380 -10.77 1.84 4.34
CA GLU A 380 -10.67 2.59 3.09
C GLU A 380 -10.98 1.71 1.87
N ASN A 381 -11.96 2.12 1.05
CA ASN A 381 -12.19 1.52 -0.25
C ASN A 381 -11.09 1.96 -1.23
N TYR A 382 -10.12 1.07 -1.49
CA TYR A 382 -8.99 1.33 -2.37
C TYR A 382 -9.36 1.33 -3.86
N GLY A 383 -10.52 0.77 -4.25
CA GLY A 383 -11.00 0.72 -5.63
C GLY A 383 -10.09 -0.07 -6.60
N GLY A 384 -10.54 -0.23 -7.84
CA GLY A 384 -9.77 -0.82 -8.94
C GLY A 384 -8.92 0.20 -9.69
N ARG A 385 -8.04 -0.26 -10.59
CA ARG A 385 -7.31 0.61 -11.54
C ARG A 385 -8.27 1.55 -12.24
N THR A 386 -7.87 2.81 -12.45
CA THR A 386 -8.58 3.78 -13.30
C THR A 386 -7.96 3.89 -14.69
N SER A 387 -6.70 3.45 -14.87
CA SER A 387 -5.98 3.44 -16.14
C SER A 387 -6.01 2.07 -16.85
N GLY A 388 -5.85 2.06 -18.19
CA GLY A 388 -5.84 0.86 -19.05
C GLY A 388 -7.22 0.42 -19.59
N ALA A 389 -7.23 -0.39 -20.65
CA ALA A 389 -8.44 -0.94 -21.27
C ALA A 389 -9.38 -1.62 -20.28
N ILE A 390 -10.69 -1.39 -20.42
CA ILE A 390 -11.74 -1.95 -19.56
C ILE A 390 -11.77 -3.48 -19.60
N THR A 391 -11.53 -4.07 -20.77
CA THR A 391 -11.45 -5.53 -20.98
C THR A 391 -10.31 -6.16 -20.19
N TRP A 392 -9.16 -5.47 -20.10
CA TRP A 392 -8.00 -5.92 -19.34
C TRP A 392 -8.23 -5.83 -17.82
N ARG A 393 -8.92 -4.77 -17.38
CA ARG A 393 -9.33 -4.56 -15.98
C ARG A 393 -10.37 -5.60 -15.52
N LEU A 394 -11.33 -5.95 -16.40
CA LEU A 394 -12.33 -7.01 -16.17
C LEU A 394 -11.70 -8.40 -16.08
N ALA A 395 -10.76 -8.72 -16.98
CA ALA A 395 -10.06 -10.02 -16.99
C ALA A 395 -9.28 -10.30 -15.70
N ARG A 396 -8.79 -9.25 -15.04
CA ARG A 396 -8.04 -9.34 -13.78
C ARG A 396 -8.92 -9.24 -12.52
N ARG A 397 -10.25 -9.15 -12.68
CA ARG A 397 -11.22 -8.97 -11.59
C ARG A 397 -10.97 -7.72 -10.73
N GLU A 398 -10.30 -6.71 -11.31
CA GLU A 398 -9.99 -5.43 -10.68
C GLU A 398 -11.21 -4.49 -10.67
N ILE A 399 -12.23 -4.81 -11.46
CA ILE A 399 -13.56 -4.19 -11.43
C ILE A 399 -14.57 -5.31 -11.21
N GLN A 400 -15.31 -5.26 -10.10
CA GLN A 400 -16.63 -5.88 -10.03
C GLN A 400 -17.61 -4.84 -10.55
N ILE A 401 -18.22 -5.09 -11.71
CA ILE A 401 -19.46 -4.40 -12.03
C ILE A 401 -20.45 -4.97 -11.01
N GLU A 402 -20.80 -4.18 -10.00
CA GLU A 402 -21.86 -4.53 -9.08
C GLU A 402 -23.11 -4.77 -9.91
N LYS A 403 -23.48 -6.05 -10.04
CA LYS A 403 -24.67 -6.45 -10.76
C LYS A 403 -25.85 -6.03 -9.91
N PHE A 404 -26.45 -4.89 -10.23
CA PHE A 404 -27.59 -4.39 -9.47
C PHE A 404 -28.86 -5.15 -9.89
N VAL A 405 -29.58 -5.69 -8.91
CA VAL A 405 -30.87 -6.35 -9.11
C VAL A 405 -31.91 -5.59 -8.30
N TRP A 406 -32.94 -5.08 -8.97
CA TRP A 406 -34.06 -4.41 -8.33
C TRP A 406 -34.97 -5.42 -7.64
N THR A 407 -35.27 -5.18 -6.37
CA THR A 407 -36.21 -5.99 -5.58
C THR A 407 -37.30 -5.08 -5.01
N PRO A 408 -38.55 -5.55 -4.88
CA PRO A 408 -39.63 -4.74 -4.33
C PRO A 408 -39.40 -4.37 -2.86
N SER A 409 -39.77 -3.14 -2.49
CA SER A 409 -39.86 -2.72 -1.09
C SER A 409 -41.08 -3.31 -0.38
N GLU A 410 -41.10 -3.30 0.96
CA GLU A 410 -42.23 -3.83 1.75
C GLU A 410 -43.58 -3.18 1.37
N THR A 411 -43.58 -1.88 1.05
CA THR A 411 -44.76 -1.15 0.61
C THR A 411 -45.23 -1.57 -0.79
N GLU A 412 -44.31 -1.85 -1.71
CA GLU A 412 -44.62 -2.34 -3.06
C GLU A 412 -45.14 -3.78 -3.03
N ILE A 413 -44.61 -4.62 -2.14
CA ILE A 413 -45.14 -5.98 -1.88
C ILE A 413 -46.58 -5.90 -1.39
N ALA A 414 -46.85 -5.04 -0.41
CA ALA A 414 -48.20 -4.84 0.13
C ALA A 414 -49.19 -4.31 -0.92
N ASN A 415 -48.74 -3.35 -1.75
CA ASN A 415 -49.56 -2.74 -2.80
C ASN A 415 -49.60 -3.56 -4.10
N LYS A 416 -48.84 -4.67 -4.18
CA LYS A 416 -48.70 -5.53 -5.36
C LYS A 416 -48.30 -4.77 -6.63
N ARG A 417 -47.51 -3.72 -6.48
CA ARG A 417 -47.11 -2.82 -7.57
C ARG A 417 -45.69 -2.34 -7.34
N PHE A 418 -44.80 -2.60 -8.30
CA PHE A 418 -43.42 -2.14 -8.30
C PHE A 418 -43.23 -1.03 -9.35
N GLU A 419 -42.45 0.01 -9.03
CA GLU A 419 -42.24 1.16 -9.91
C GLU A 419 -40.80 1.68 -9.87
N LEU A 420 -40.13 1.72 -11.02
CA LEU A 420 -38.78 2.27 -11.18
C LEU A 420 -38.76 3.31 -12.30
N LYS A 421 -38.18 4.47 -12.02
CA LYS A 421 -38.00 5.58 -12.97
C LYS A 421 -36.54 5.95 -13.11
N TYR A 422 -36.14 6.42 -14.28
CA TYR A 422 -34.80 6.91 -14.55
C TYR A 422 -34.84 8.16 -15.42
N SER A 423 -34.05 9.16 -15.02
CA SER A 423 -33.86 10.40 -15.77
C SER A 423 -32.44 10.47 -16.30
N THR A 424 -32.27 10.56 -17.62
CA THR A 424 -30.96 10.75 -18.25
C THR A 424 -30.43 12.17 -18.04
N ALA A 425 -31.31 13.16 -17.99
CA ALA A 425 -31.00 14.57 -17.69
C ALA A 425 -30.29 14.72 -16.34
N PHE A 426 -30.92 14.22 -15.28
CA PHE A 426 -30.35 14.26 -13.92
C PHE A 426 -29.42 13.10 -13.60
N ASP A 427 -29.29 12.12 -14.50
CA ASP A 427 -28.49 10.91 -14.35
C ASP A 427 -28.80 10.16 -13.04
N LYS A 428 -30.08 9.87 -12.77
CA LYS A 428 -30.50 9.20 -11.52
C LYS A 428 -31.71 8.30 -11.66
N TYR A 429 -31.75 7.22 -10.88
CA TYR A 429 -32.90 6.35 -10.69
C TYR A 429 -33.71 6.75 -9.46
N ILE A 430 -35.03 6.55 -9.52
CA ILE A 430 -35.97 6.73 -8.41
C ILE A 430 -36.77 5.44 -8.25
N HIS A 431 -36.70 4.84 -7.06
CA HIS A 431 -37.42 3.62 -6.68
C HIS A 431 -38.05 3.80 -5.31
N GLY A 432 -39.37 3.95 -5.25
CA GLY A 432 -40.06 4.37 -4.02
C GLY A 432 -39.48 5.68 -3.46
N ASN A 433 -38.86 5.61 -2.28
CA ASN A 433 -38.20 6.75 -1.62
C ASN A 433 -36.67 6.78 -1.82
N SER A 434 -36.08 5.78 -2.50
CA SER A 434 -34.64 5.75 -2.77
C SER A 434 -34.27 6.47 -4.07
N ILE A 435 -33.11 7.13 -4.03
CA ILE A 435 -32.51 7.80 -5.19
C ILE A 435 -31.14 7.17 -5.40
N HIS A 436 -30.86 6.72 -6.62
CA HIS A 436 -29.57 6.16 -7.01
C HIS A 436 -28.95 7.03 -8.10
N GLU A 437 -27.83 7.68 -7.79
CA GLU A 437 -27.12 8.59 -8.69
C GLU A 437 -26.24 7.82 -9.67
N GLY A 438 -26.24 8.24 -10.94
CA GLY A 438 -25.53 7.67 -12.07
C GLY A 438 -26.26 6.51 -12.75
N TRP A 439 -26.30 6.50 -14.08
CA TRP A 439 -26.92 5.43 -14.89
C TRP A 439 -26.35 4.03 -14.61
N LYS A 440 -25.10 3.94 -14.14
CA LYS A 440 -24.46 2.66 -13.80
C LYS A 440 -25.00 2.04 -12.51
N SER A 441 -25.57 2.85 -11.61
CA SER A 441 -25.97 2.40 -10.27
C SER A 441 -27.17 1.45 -10.26
N GLY A 442 -28.00 1.49 -11.32
CA GLY A 442 -29.22 0.69 -11.44
C GLY A 442 -29.16 -0.43 -12.47
N VAL A 443 -28.01 -0.66 -13.10
CA VAL A 443 -27.84 -1.58 -14.24
C VAL A 443 -27.29 -2.91 -13.75
N TYR A 444 -27.85 -4.02 -14.24
CA TYR A 444 -27.39 -5.36 -13.92
C TYR A 444 -26.11 -5.72 -14.70
N SER A 445 -26.10 -5.44 -16.00
CA SER A 445 -24.90 -5.59 -16.82
C SER A 445 -24.97 -4.70 -18.05
N TYR A 446 -23.82 -4.27 -18.56
CA TYR A 446 -23.73 -3.55 -19.81
C TYR A 446 -22.39 -3.85 -20.50
N SER A 447 -22.32 -3.59 -21.80
CA SER A 447 -21.09 -3.69 -22.59
C SER A 447 -21.01 -2.50 -23.55
N SER A 448 -19.92 -1.73 -23.49
CA SER A 448 -19.63 -0.65 -24.46
C SER A 448 -20.72 0.43 -24.56
N ILE A 449 -21.27 0.86 -23.41
CA ILE A 449 -22.26 1.94 -23.29
C ILE A 449 -21.67 3.10 -22.49
N PHE A 450 -21.95 4.33 -22.91
CA PHE A 450 -21.70 5.51 -22.10
C PHE A 450 -22.82 6.57 -22.22
N ARG A 451 -22.86 7.50 -21.27
CA ARG A 451 -23.76 8.67 -21.28
C ARG A 451 -23.07 9.82 -22.00
N LYS A 452 -23.65 10.29 -23.11
CA LYS A 452 -23.19 11.46 -23.86
C LYS A 452 -24.03 12.67 -23.50
N GLU A 453 -23.36 13.78 -23.22
CA GLU A 453 -23.97 15.09 -23.05
C GLU A 453 -23.47 16.02 -24.17
N GLU A 454 -24.41 16.55 -24.94
CA GLU A 454 -24.15 17.48 -26.03
C GLU A 454 -24.52 18.90 -25.59
N LEU A 455 -23.51 19.73 -25.35
CA LEU A 455 -23.72 21.10 -24.88
C LEU A 455 -24.35 21.99 -25.96
N ASP A 456 -23.98 21.76 -27.23
CA ASP A 456 -24.46 22.54 -28.37
C ASP A 456 -25.97 22.34 -28.60
N TRP A 457 -26.44 21.10 -28.47
CA TRP A 457 -27.83 20.71 -28.70
C TRP A 457 -28.66 20.64 -27.40
N LYS A 458 -28.02 20.83 -26.25
CA LYS A 458 -28.62 20.71 -24.91
C LYS A 458 -29.36 19.39 -24.72
N THR A 459 -28.78 18.32 -25.25
CA THR A 459 -29.34 16.96 -25.22
C THR A 459 -28.40 15.98 -24.53
N VAL A 460 -28.98 14.96 -23.92
CA VAL A 460 -28.29 13.86 -23.26
C VAL A 460 -28.93 12.53 -23.64
N TYR A 461 -28.12 11.49 -23.80
CA TYR A 461 -28.57 10.14 -24.13
C TYR A 461 -27.52 9.09 -23.72
N LEU A 462 -27.91 7.81 -23.74
CA LEU A 462 -26.97 6.70 -23.70
C LEU A 462 -26.75 6.16 -25.12
N CYS A 463 -25.50 5.89 -25.48
CA CYS A 463 -25.14 5.31 -26.79
C CYS A 463 -23.90 4.41 -26.67
N ARG A 464 -23.46 3.86 -27.80
CA ARG A 464 -22.24 3.04 -27.86
C ARG A 464 -21.01 3.87 -27.57
N GLU A 465 -20.03 3.27 -26.92
CA GLU A 465 -18.65 3.80 -26.87
C GLU A 465 -18.07 3.91 -28.29
N GLU A 466 -17.15 4.87 -28.48
CA GLU A 466 -16.48 5.08 -29.77
C GLU A 466 -15.76 3.80 -30.23
N ASN A 467 -15.81 3.51 -31.54
CA ASN A 467 -15.23 2.32 -32.18
C ASN A 467 -15.87 0.96 -31.82
N CYS A 468 -17.01 0.93 -31.13
CA CYS A 468 -17.73 -0.31 -30.83
C CYS A 468 -18.86 -0.58 -31.85
N GLU A 469 -18.84 -1.74 -32.50
CA GLU A 469 -19.88 -2.14 -33.46
C GLU A 469 -21.22 -2.51 -32.80
N LYS A 470 -21.18 -3.01 -31.56
CA LYS A 470 -22.36 -3.44 -30.81
C LYS A 470 -22.20 -3.11 -29.33
N SER A 471 -23.31 -2.78 -28.68
CA SER A 471 -23.38 -2.63 -27.23
C SER A 471 -24.65 -3.27 -26.67
N THR A 472 -24.64 -3.56 -25.37
CA THR A 472 -25.78 -4.13 -24.66
C THR A 472 -25.92 -3.47 -23.29
N ILE A 473 -27.14 -3.37 -22.79
CA ILE A 473 -27.44 -2.91 -21.43
C ILE A 473 -28.65 -3.68 -20.88
N GLU A 474 -28.57 -4.09 -19.62
CA GLU A 474 -29.57 -4.93 -18.96
C GLU A 474 -29.97 -4.39 -17.59
N TRP A 475 -31.28 -4.37 -17.33
CA TRP A 475 -31.87 -4.16 -16.00
C TRP A 475 -32.55 -5.44 -15.54
N ARG A 476 -32.37 -5.81 -14.28
CA ARG A 476 -32.99 -7.02 -13.69
C ARG A 476 -33.88 -6.70 -12.51
N PHE A 477 -35.01 -7.43 -12.46
CA PHE A 477 -36.06 -7.32 -11.46
C PHE A 477 -36.36 -8.71 -10.91
N ASP A 478 -36.26 -8.88 -9.59
CA ASP A 478 -36.44 -10.17 -8.91
C ASP A 478 -37.56 -10.09 -7.87
N PHE A 479 -38.58 -10.92 -8.06
CA PHE A 479 -39.75 -11.07 -7.19
C PHE A 479 -39.78 -12.43 -6.47
N SER A 480 -38.82 -13.32 -6.73
CA SER A 480 -38.83 -14.73 -6.28
C SER A 480 -38.93 -14.88 -4.75
N SER A 481 -38.28 -14.00 -4.00
CA SER A 481 -38.29 -14.00 -2.53
C SER A 481 -39.59 -13.50 -1.89
N THR A 482 -40.52 -12.96 -2.69
CA THR A 482 -41.75 -12.30 -2.20
C THR A 482 -43.01 -13.17 -2.31
N GLY A 483 -42.95 -14.29 -3.03
CA GLY A 483 -44.14 -15.11 -3.37
C GLY A 483 -45.10 -14.44 -4.36
N LEU A 484 -44.67 -13.35 -4.99
CA LEU A 484 -45.40 -12.62 -6.04
C LEU A 484 -44.85 -12.97 -7.42
N VAL A 485 -45.74 -12.99 -8.41
CA VAL A 485 -45.43 -13.15 -9.83
C VAL A 485 -46.02 -11.98 -10.61
N VAL A 486 -45.39 -11.64 -11.73
CA VAL A 486 -45.84 -10.56 -12.62
C VAL A 486 -47.22 -10.89 -13.20
N GLN A 487 -48.14 -9.93 -13.15
CA GLN A 487 -49.42 -9.97 -13.84
C GLN A 487 -49.32 -9.27 -15.20
N ASP A 488 -48.81 -8.04 -15.21
CA ASP A 488 -48.57 -7.23 -16.40
C ASP A 488 -47.44 -6.21 -16.13
N ILE A 489 -46.76 -5.78 -17.19
CA ILE A 489 -45.72 -4.75 -17.14
C ILE A 489 -46.10 -3.59 -18.05
N LYS A 490 -46.11 -2.39 -17.49
CA LYS A 490 -46.18 -1.11 -18.18
C LYS A 490 -44.78 -0.54 -18.32
N LEU A 491 -44.33 -0.35 -19.54
CA LEU A 491 -42.97 0.07 -19.84
C LEU A 491 -42.96 1.31 -20.73
N ILE A 492 -42.23 2.33 -20.29
CA ILE A 492 -41.88 3.52 -21.06
C ILE A 492 -40.38 3.47 -21.27
N TYR A 493 -39.95 3.50 -22.53
CA TYR A 493 -38.56 3.52 -22.94
C TYR A 493 -38.46 4.30 -24.26
N THR A 494 -37.49 5.20 -24.37
CA THR A 494 -37.30 5.99 -25.60
C THR A 494 -36.07 5.55 -26.37
N THR A 495 -36.20 5.54 -27.70
CA THR A 495 -35.13 5.27 -28.65
C THR A 495 -35.06 6.41 -29.67
N ALA A 496 -33.86 6.81 -30.05
CA ALA A 496 -33.62 7.72 -31.17
C ALA A 496 -32.60 7.10 -32.11
N LEU A 497 -32.98 6.95 -33.37
CA LEU A 497 -32.17 6.32 -34.41
C LEU A 497 -31.76 7.36 -35.46
N PHE A 498 -30.54 7.24 -35.94
CA PHE A 498 -29.99 8.06 -37.02
C PHE A 498 -29.28 7.15 -38.02
N ASN A 499 -29.31 7.53 -39.31
CA ASN A 499 -28.73 6.73 -40.40
C ASN A 499 -29.19 5.26 -40.36
N THR A 500 -28.23 4.32 -40.33
CA THR A 500 -28.44 2.87 -40.24
C THR A 500 -28.37 2.35 -38.80
N GLY A 501 -28.53 3.22 -37.79
CA GLY A 501 -28.52 2.82 -36.38
C GLY A 501 -29.75 1.99 -36.01
N GLU A 502 -29.55 0.96 -35.19
CA GLU A 502 -30.61 0.05 -34.76
C GLU A 502 -30.55 -0.17 -33.25
N VAL A 503 -31.72 -0.32 -32.62
CA VAL A 503 -31.85 -0.77 -31.23
C VAL A 503 -32.90 -1.87 -31.15
N GLU A 504 -32.47 -3.03 -30.64
CA GLU A 504 -33.32 -4.18 -30.35
C GLU A 504 -33.64 -4.22 -28.86
N TRP A 505 -34.92 -4.19 -28.50
CA TRP A 505 -35.39 -4.27 -27.12
C TRP A 505 -36.01 -5.65 -26.84
N LYS A 506 -35.63 -6.26 -25.72
CA LYS A 506 -36.13 -7.57 -25.27
C LYS A 506 -36.53 -7.53 -23.81
N LEU A 507 -37.67 -8.12 -23.50
CA LEU A 507 -38.11 -8.39 -22.13
C LEU A 507 -38.11 -9.89 -21.89
N ILE A 508 -37.27 -10.35 -20.99
CA ILE A 508 -36.98 -11.76 -20.74
C ILE A 508 -37.51 -12.11 -19.36
N GLY A 509 -38.61 -12.86 -19.30
CA GLY A 509 -39.10 -13.49 -18.07
C GLY A 509 -38.66 -14.95 -17.97
N ASN A 510 -38.88 -15.58 -16.81
CA ASN A 510 -38.58 -17.00 -16.62
C ASN A 510 -39.33 -17.92 -17.59
N ASN A 511 -40.51 -17.49 -18.05
CA ASN A 511 -41.41 -18.33 -18.83
C ASN A 511 -41.40 -17.99 -20.33
N ALA A 512 -41.00 -16.76 -20.70
CA ALA A 512 -41.07 -16.28 -22.08
C ALA A 512 -40.09 -15.12 -22.34
N THR A 513 -39.71 -14.93 -23.61
CA THR A 513 -38.99 -13.74 -24.09
C THR A 513 -39.86 -13.00 -25.08
N VAL A 514 -40.05 -11.70 -24.86
CA VAL A 514 -40.86 -10.81 -25.69
C VAL A 514 -39.93 -9.79 -26.35
N ASN A 515 -39.92 -9.76 -27.69
CA ASN A 515 -39.28 -8.68 -28.43
C ASN A 515 -40.18 -7.45 -28.36
N LEU A 516 -39.65 -6.36 -27.83
CA LEU A 516 -40.38 -5.12 -27.68
C LEU A 516 -40.23 -4.26 -28.94
N PRO A 517 -41.25 -3.48 -29.32
CA PRO A 517 -41.18 -2.64 -30.51
C PRO A 517 -40.12 -1.54 -30.36
N THR A 518 -39.40 -1.24 -31.43
CA THR A 518 -38.52 -0.06 -31.49
C THR A 518 -39.39 1.15 -31.82
N ILE A 519 -39.75 1.93 -30.80
CA ILE A 519 -40.65 3.07 -30.94
C ILE A 519 -39.84 4.38 -30.84
N GLU A 520 -39.97 5.23 -31.86
CA GLU A 520 -39.55 6.63 -31.80
C GLU A 520 -40.64 7.47 -31.11
N ASN A 521 -40.24 8.26 -30.11
CA ASN A 521 -41.09 9.05 -29.20
C ASN A 521 -41.80 8.24 -28.10
N ILE A 522 -42.08 8.91 -26.98
CA ILE A 522 -42.62 8.35 -25.73
C ILE A 522 -43.98 7.68 -26.00
N LYS A 523 -44.04 6.34 -25.87
CA LYS A 523 -45.29 5.58 -25.79
C LYS A 523 -45.19 4.52 -24.70
N GLU A 524 -46.25 4.38 -23.91
CA GLU A 524 -46.41 3.30 -22.93
C GLU A 524 -46.67 1.97 -23.67
N VAL A 525 -45.86 0.96 -23.41
CA VAL A 525 -46.02 -0.40 -23.90
C VAL A 525 -46.50 -1.27 -22.76
N ILE A 526 -47.62 -1.95 -22.96
CA ILE A 526 -48.16 -2.92 -21.99
C ILE A 526 -47.78 -4.32 -22.46
N VAL A 527 -47.15 -5.09 -21.57
CA VAL A 527 -46.66 -6.44 -21.83
C VAL A 527 -47.31 -7.39 -20.83
N ASP A 528 -48.16 -8.29 -21.33
CA ASP A 528 -48.87 -9.31 -20.55
C ASP A 528 -48.36 -10.74 -20.82
N GLN A 529 -47.52 -10.92 -21.84
CA GLN A 529 -47.05 -12.24 -22.30
C GLN A 529 -46.05 -12.91 -21.35
N ILE A 530 -45.53 -12.17 -20.37
CA ILE A 530 -44.63 -12.68 -19.31
C ILE A 530 -45.35 -12.89 -17.97
N LYS A 531 -46.69 -12.91 -17.98
CA LYS A 531 -47.51 -13.20 -16.80
C LYS A 531 -47.08 -14.51 -16.13
N GLY A 532 -46.97 -14.49 -14.81
CA GLY A 532 -46.52 -15.61 -13.99
C GLY A 532 -45.00 -15.68 -13.78
N SER A 533 -44.22 -14.77 -14.36
CA SER A 533 -42.77 -14.70 -14.11
C SER A 533 -42.50 -14.05 -12.74
N ASP A 534 -41.72 -14.68 -11.90
CA ASP A 534 -41.16 -14.13 -10.65
C ASP A 534 -39.81 -13.43 -10.87
N PHE A 535 -39.32 -13.39 -12.10
CA PHE A 535 -38.07 -12.75 -12.49
C PHE A 535 -38.16 -12.19 -13.90
N VAL A 536 -37.65 -10.97 -14.10
CA VAL A 536 -37.72 -10.25 -15.38
C VAL A 536 -36.42 -9.48 -15.65
N THR A 537 -35.94 -9.55 -16.89
CA THR A 537 -34.79 -8.79 -17.40
C THR A 537 -35.20 -7.95 -18.60
N LEU A 538 -34.93 -6.64 -18.57
CA LEU A 538 -35.05 -5.75 -19.72
C LEU A 538 -33.67 -5.60 -20.36
N ASN A 539 -33.53 -5.94 -21.64
CA ASN A 539 -32.30 -5.85 -22.41
C ASN A 539 -32.48 -4.89 -23.59
N ALA A 540 -31.50 -4.02 -23.81
CA ALA A 540 -31.36 -3.23 -25.05
C ALA A 540 -30.03 -3.57 -25.73
N SER A 541 -30.09 -3.86 -27.03
CA SER A 541 -28.92 -4.11 -27.88
C SER A 541 -28.83 -3.04 -28.97
N LEU A 542 -27.77 -2.24 -28.96
CA LEU A 542 -27.58 -1.13 -29.91
C LEU A 542 -26.54 -1.54 -30.97
N THR A 543 -26.88 -1.37 -32.24
CA THR A 543 -26.06 -1.73 -33.43
C THR A 543 -26.19 -0.69 -34.54
N GLY A 544 -25.55 -0.94 -35.69
CA GLY A 544 -25.73 -0.14 -36.92
C GLY A 544 -24.82 1.10 -37.03
N GLY A 545 -25.21 2.08 -37.84
CA GLY A 545 -24.48 3.33 -38.07
C GLY A 545 -23.45 3.29 -39.21
N SER A 546 -22.89 4.46 -39.56
CA SER A 546 -21.98 4.63 -40.70
C SER A 546 -21.00 5.77 -40.45
N GLY A 547 -19.71 5.59 -40.79
CA GLY A 547 -18.67 6.60 -40.61
C GLY A 547 -18.17 6.75 -39.17
N ASP A 548 -17.34 7.77 -38.93
CA ASP A 548 -16.65 7.99 -37.64
C ASP A 548 -17.60 8.28 -36.46
N SER A 549 -18.85 8.67 -36.77
CA SER A 549 -19.93 8.95 -35.83
C SER A 549 -20.93 7.80 -35.68
N ALA A 550 -20.65 6.61 -36.21
CA ALA A 550 -21.55 5.46 -36.11
C ALA A 550 -21.97 5.15 -34.66
N TRP A 551 -21.07 5.33 -33.70
CA TRP A 551 -21.31 5.05 -32.27
C TRP A 551 -22.50 5.82 -31.67
N GLN A 552 -22.82 7.01 -32.18
CA GLN A 552 -23.96 7.82 -31.72
C GLN A 552 -25.24 7.65 -32.55
N HIS A 553 -25.25 6.80 -33.58
CA HIS A 553 -26.41 6.64 -34.45
C HIS A 553 -27.55 5.81 -33.85
N SER A 554 -27.26 5.01 -32.82
CA SER A 554 -28.26 4.32 -32.01
C SER A 554 -28.21 4.87 -30.58
N GLN A 555 -29.31 5.47 -30.14
CA GLN A 555 -29.39 6.15 -28.86
C GLN A 555 -30.62 5.69 -28.08
N ILE A 556 -30.46 5.53 -26.78
CA ILE A 556 -31.56 5.26 -25.86
C ILE A 556 -31.65 6.38 -24.82
N PHE A 557 -32.87 6.64 -24.37
CA PHE A 557 -33.18 7.62 -23.34
C PHE A 557 -32.73 9.06 -23.68
N ARG A 558 -32.81 9.43 -24.96
CA ARG A 558 -32.50 10.78 -25.43
C ARG A 558 -33.49 11.79 -24.82
N GLN A 559 -32.94 12.80 -24.16
CA GLN A 559 -33.69 13.78 -23.39
C GLN A 559 -33.01 15.16 -23.45
N SER A 560 -33.76 16.25 -23.26
CA SER A 560 -33.15 17.58 -23.06
C SER A 560 -32.57 17.71 -21.64
N ILE A 561 -31.47 18.45 -21.46
CA ILE A 561 -30.78 18.62 -20.16
C ILE A 561 -31.68 19.25 -19.07
N LYS A 562 -32.72 20.00 -19.46
CA LYS A 562 -33.66 20.65 -18.51
C LYS A 562 -34.95 19.89 -18.26
N ASP A 563 -35.14 18.78 -18.96
CA ASP A 563 -36.39 18.05 -18.94
C ASP A 563 -36.53 17.24 -17.64
N GLN A 564 -37.74 17.19 -17.11
CA GLN A 564 -38.08 16.52 -15.85
C GLN A 564 -38.79 15.17 -16.07
N ASP A 565 -39.04 14.81 -17.32
CA ASP A 565 -39.64 13.53 -17.67
C ASP A 565 -38.69 12.35 -17.40
N TYR A 566 -39.26 11.14 -17.41
CA TYR A 566 -38.54 9.88 -17.18
C TYR A 566 -38.54 9.05 -18.47
N PRO A 567 -37.49 9.17 -19.31
CA PRO A 567 -37.41 8.43 -20.56
C PRO A 567 -37.31 6.90 -20.38
N PHE A 568 -37.04 6.45 -19.16
CA PHE A 568 -37.20 5.06 -18.74
C PHE A 568 -38.08 5.00 -17.49
N HIS A 569 -39.20 4.31 -17.60
CA HIS A 569 -40.11 4.05 -16.49
C HIS A 569 -40.73 2.66 -16.65
N ILE A 570 -40.51 1.79 -15.67
CA ILE A 570 -41.13 0.48 -15.60
C ILE A 570 -42.06 0.42 -14.40
N CYS A 571 -43.29 -0.05 -14.63
CA CYS A 571 -44.22 -0.35 -13.58
C CYS A 571 -44.80 -1.75 -13.77
N THR A 572 -44.71 -2.59 -12.75
CA THR A 572 -45.20 -3.96 -12.80
C THR A 572 -46.35 -4.15 -11.82
N GLN A 573 -47.45 -4.72 -12.29
CA GLN A 573 -48.51 -5.21 -11.43
C GLN A 573 -48.19 -6.67 -11.10
N THR A 574 -48.37 -7.06 -9.84
CA THR A 574 -48.05 -8.41 -9.37
C THR A 574 -49.25 -9.11 -8.75
N MET A 575 -49.22 -10.44 -8.73
CA MET A 575 -50.24 -11.30 -8.13
C MET A 575 -49.56 -12.41 -7.34
N HIS A 576 -50.26 -13.08 -6.41
CA HIS A 576 -49.67 -14.25 -5.74
C HIS A 576 -49.51 -15.40 -6.72
N SER A 577 -48.40 -16.13 -6.57
CA SER A 577 -48.20 -17.40 -7.27
C SER A 577 -49.31 -18.38 -6.88
N GLN A 578 -50.16 -18.77 -7.82
CA GLN A 578 -51.17 -19.81 -7.59
C GLN A 578 -50.44 -21.16 -7.49
N THR A 579 -50.04 -21.54 -6.28
CA THR A 579 -49.72 -22.92 -5.95
C THR A 579 -50.82 -23.45 -5.03
N ILE A 580 -51.37 -24.57 -5.45
CA ILE A 580 -52.47 -25.31 -4.85
C ILE A 580 -52.09 -25.70 -3.42
N ASP A 581 -52.93 -25.35 -2.45
CA ASP A 581 -52.88 -25.85 -1.08
C ASP A 581 -53.01 -27.39 -1.09
N VAL A 582 -51.89 -28.09 -0.86
CA VAL A 582 -51.89 -29.52 -0.51
C VAL A 582 -51.08 -29.73 0.77
N PHE A 583 -51.80 -29.57 1.89
CA PHE A 583 -51.65 -30.30 3.17
C PHE A 583 -50.39 -30.09 4.05
N PRO A 584 -50.49 -30.40 5.38
CA PRO A 584 -50.07 -29.51 6.46
C PRO A 584 -48.89 -30.05 7.30
N ASN A 585 -48.46 -29.24 8.26
CA ASN A 585 -47.56 -29.57 9.38
C ASN A 585 -46.13 -30.02 9.03
N ALA A 586 -45.19 -29.08 9.18
CA ALA A 586 -43.88 -29.41 9.74
C ALA A 586 -43.39 -28.25 10.61
N ASN A 587 -43.50 -28.46 11.93
CA ASN A 587 -42.80 -27.69 12.94
C ASN A 587 -41.27 -27.76 12.72
N ASN A 588 -40.60 -26.72 13.20
CA ASN A 588 -39.15 -26.61 13.48
C ASN A 588 -38.22 -26.34 12.30
N VAL A 589 -38.12 -25.07 11.93
CA VAL A 589 -36.81 -24.44 11.67
C VAL A 589 -36.77 -23.09 12.38
N SER A 590 -36.21 -23.02 13.59
CA SER A 590 -35.84 -21.74 14.18
C SER A 590 -34.57 -21.24 13.49
N ILE A 591 -34.73 -20.41 12.45
CA ILE A 591 -33.61 -19.61 11.95
C ILE A 591 -33.36 -18.54 13.01
N LYS A 592 -32.18 -18.59 13.65
CA LYS A 592 -31.70 -17.52 14.52
C LYS A 592 -31.59 -16.24 13.67
N MET A 593 -32.59 -15.38 13.76
CA MET A 593 -32.50 -13.98 13.34
C MET A 593 -31.27 -13.39 14.02
N HIS A 594 -30.23 -13.11 13.23
CA HIS A 594 -29.24 -12.13 13.65
C HIS A 594 -29.97 -10.81 13.71
N ARG A 595 -29.98 -10.16 14.89
CA ARG A 595 -30.46 -8.78 15.05
C ARG A 595 -29.80 -7.93 13.97
N MET A 596 -30.54 -7.51 12.95
CA MET A 596 -30.10 -6.42 12.10
C MET A 596 -30.05 -5.18 12.96
N ILE A 597 -28.84 -4.67 13.19
CA ILE A 597 -28.64 -3.38 13.83
C ILE A 597 -29.07 -2.34 12.80
N THR A 598 -30.26 -1.78 12.96
CA THR A 598 -30.70 -0.62 12.20
C THR A 598 -29.81 0.56 12.58
N MET A 599 -28.88 0.95 11.71
CA MET A 599 -28.21 2.25 11.86
C MET A 599 -29.23 3.33 11.55
N GLN A 600 -29.77 3.93 12.60
CA GLN A 600 -30.49 5.19 12.49
C GLN A 600 -29.47 6.26 12.11
N VAL A 601 -29.53 6.78 10.88
CA VAL A 601 -28.81 7.99 10.49
C VAL A 601 -29.44 9.13 11.28
N LYS A 602 -28.86 9.48 12.42
CA LYS A 602 -29.16 10.76 13.05
C LYS A 602 -28.49 11.84 12.20
N ASN A 603 -29.27 12.83 11.76
CA ASN A 603 -28.74 14.03 11.15
C ASN A 603 -27.60 14.55 12.04
N ALA A 604 -26.42 14.76 11.44
CA ALA A 604 -25.33 15.41 12.14
C ALA A 604 -25.83 16.76 12.64
N GLN A 605 -25.76 17.00 13.96
CA GLN A 605 -25.99 18.33 14.47
C GLN A 605 -25.02 19.28 13.75
N GLU A 606 -25.51 20.41 13.24
CA GLU A 606 -24.67 21.47 12.72
C GLU A 606 -23.70 21.89 13.82
N VAL A 607 -22.43 21.48 13.71
CA VAL A 607 -21.39 21.87 14.67
C VAL A 607 -20.83 23.20 14.20
N GLU A 608 -21.17 24.26 14.93
CA GLU A 608 -20.53 25.57 14.79
C GLU A 608 -19.02 25.43 15.09
N TYR A 609 -18.19 25.68 14.07
CA TYR A 609 -16.73 25.66 14.19
C TYR A 609 -16.25 27.02 14.71
N LYS A 610 -15.76 27.05 15.96
CA LYS A 610 -15.08 28.23 16.51
C LYS A 610 -13.61 28.23 16.10
N LEU A 611 -13.18 29.26 15.40
CA LEU A 611 -11.79 29.45 15.00
C LEU A 611 -10.91 29.62 16.26
N GLY A 612 -9.89 28.78 16.43
CA GLY A 612 -8.97 28.82 17.58
C GLY A 612 -9.30 27.89 18.75
N GLU A 613 -10.41 27.14 18.70
CA GLU A 613 -10.76 26.14 19.72
C GLU A 613 -9.86 24.88 19.59
N THR A 614 -9.24 24.47 20.69
CA THR A 614 -8.41 23.25 20.72
C THR A 614 -9.28 21.98 20.69
N HIS A 615 -8.66 20.85 20.35
CA HIS A 615 -9.35 19.55 20.29
C HIS A 615 -10.05 19.18 21.61
N ASP A 616 -9.41 19.44 22.75
CA ASP A 616 -9.91 19.06 24.06
C ASP A 616 -11.02 20.00 24.54
N GLU A 617 -10.90 21.31 24.27
CA GLU A 617 -11.95 22.29 24.52
C GLU A 617 -13.22 21.98 23.71
N LYS A 618 -13.05 21.64 22.43
CA LYS A 618 -14.16 21.23 21.55
C LYS A 618 -14.84 19.97 22.08
N ASN A 619 -14.07 18.95 22.48
CA ASN A 619 -14.64 17.70 22.99
C ASN A 619 -15.29 17.89 24.36
N GLY A 620 -14.71 18.71 25.24
CA GLY A 620 -15.32 19.09 26.52
C GLY A 620 -16.65 19.82 26.33
N ARG A 621 -16.70 20.82 25.43
CA ARG A 621 -17.94 21.52 25.07
C ARG A 621 -19.00 20.60 24.50
N LEU A 622 -18.60 19.67 23.62
CA LEU A 622 -19.50 18.70 23.01
C LEU A 622 -19.82 17.51 23.93
N SER A 623 -19.36 17.54 25.19
CA SER A 623 -19.53 16.45 26.17
C SER A 623 -19.12 15.09 25.62
N ARG A 624 -18.08 15.08 24.76
CA ARG A 624 -17.57 13.87 24.15
C ARG A 624 -16.64 13.14 25.13
N PRO A 625 -16.70 11.81 25.20
CA PRO A 625 -15.80 11.05 26.03
C PRO A 625 -14.35 11.27 25.61
N MET A 626 -13.52 11.78 26.52
CA MET A 626 -12.09 12.00 26.30
C MET A 626 -11.31 10.70 26.55
N SER A 627 -10.24 10.48 25.78
CA SER A 627 -9.38 9.31 25.96
C SER A 627 -8.50 9.45 27.22
N PRO A 628 -8.19 8.34 27.92
CA PRO A 628 -8.64 6.98 27.63
C PRO A 628 -10.02 6.71 28.24
N HIS A 629 -11.02 6.46 27.39
CA HIS A 629 -12.36 6.08 27.83
C HIS A 629 -12.38 4.59 28.21
N LEU A 630 -11.85 4.26 29.39
CA LEU A 630 -11.63 2.87 29.81
C LEU A 630 -12.92 2.04 29.95
N THR A 631 -14.08 2.68 30.08
CA THR A 631 -15.39 2.02 30.23
C THR A 631 -15.88 1.32 28.95
N ILE A 632 -15.35 1.68 27.77
CA ILE A 632 -15.64 0.97 26.50
C ILE A 632 -14.57 -0.05 26.13
N TYR A 633 -13.46 -0.11 26.88
CA TYR A 633 -12.36 -1.01 26.58
C TYR A 633 -12.66 -2.41 27.11
N LYS A 634 -12.63 -3.41 26.22
CA LYS A 634 -12.79 -4.82 26.61
C LYS A 634 -11.48 -5.33 27.23
N PRO A 635 -11.46 -5.74 28.52
CA PRO A 635 -10.25 -6.27 29.15
C PRO A 635 -9.76 -7.52 28.40
N GLN A 636 -8.49 -7.50 27.98
CA GLN A 636 -7.84 -8.64 27.33
C GLN A 636 -6.88 -9.30 28.32
N LEU A 637 -6.64 -10.60 28.15
CA LEU A 637 -5.71 -11.38 28.98
C LEU A 637 -4.33 -10.70 29.06
N THR A 638 -3.83 -10.19 27.93
CA THR A 638 -2.56 -9.48 27.82
C THR A 638 -2.52 -8.19 28.64
N THR A 639 -3.59 -7.40 28.59
CA THR A 639 -3.73 -6.16 29.35
C THR A 639 -3.76 -6.45 30.85
N ILE A 640 -4.53 -7.47 31.27
CA ILE A 640 -4.59 -7.91 32.66
C ILE A 640 -3.20 -8.36 33.12
N LEU A 641 -2.54 -9.24 32.36
CA LEU A 641 -1.22 -9.76 32.70
C LEU A 641 -0.18 -8.64 32.89
N SER A 642 -0.22 -7.61 32.03
CA SER A 642 0.70 -6.46 32.11
C SER A 642 0.44 -5.58 33.34
N ILE A 643 -0.83 -5.25 33.62
CA ILE A 643 -1.21 -4.43 34.78
C ILE A 643 -0.86 -5.17 36.07
N THR A 644 -1.20 -6.46 36.17
CA THR A 644 -0.90 -7.25 37.37
C THR A 644 0.59 -7.45 37.55
N HIS A 645 1.40 -7.55 36.49
CA HIS A 645 2.85 -7.65 36.62
C HIS A 645 3.49 -6.40 37.21
N ARG A 646 3.00 -5.21 36.81
CA ARG A 646 3.40 -3.94 37.44
C ARG A 646 2.95 -3.88 38.89
N GLY A 647 1.69 -4.26 39.16
CA GLY A 647 1.14 -4.28 40.51
C GLY A 647 1.91 -5.22 41.45
N THR A 648 2.27 -6.42 40.99
CA THR A 648 3.06 -7.37 41.79
C THR A 648 4.48 -6.89 41.98
N GLY A 649 5.08 -6.21 41.00
CA GLY A 649 6.40 -5.58 41.14
C GLY A 649 6.42 -4.50 42.23
N VAL A 650 5.41 -3.62 42.24
CA VAL A 650 5.25 -2.58 43.29
C VAL A 650 5.04 -3.23 44.66
N ALA A 651 4.14 -4.21 44.76
CA ALA A 651 3.85 -4.90 46.01
C ALA A 651 5.09 -5.62 46.57
N LEU A 652 5.82 -6.38 45.75
CA LEU A 652 7.03 -7.10 46.17
C LEU A 652 8.15 -6.16 46.58
N SER A 653 8.31 -5.04 45.87
CA SER A 653 9.29 -4.00 46.24
C SER A 653 8.94 -3.39 47.60
N GLY A 654 7.65 -3.11 47.84
CA GLY A 654 7.15 -2.62 49.13
C GLY A 654 7.37 -3.61 50.27
N VAL A 655 7.07 -4.91 50.05
CA VAL A 655 7.35 -5.98 51.03
C VAL A 655 8.84 -6.06 51.34
N THR A 656 9.70 -6.03 50.31
CA THR A 656 11.16 -6.09 50.48
C THR A 656 11.68 -4.89 51.27
N ALA A 657 11.25 -3.67 50.92
CA ALA A 657 11.62 -2.46 51.65
C ALA A 657 11.11 -2.47 53.10
N GLY A 658 9.88 -2.93 53.32
CA GLY A 658 9.30 -3.07 54.65
C GLY A 658 10.04 -4.07 55.53
N LEU A 659 10.39 -5.25 55.00
CA LEU A 659 11.21 -6.23 55.70
C LEU A 659 12.62 -5.67 55.97
N GLY A 660 13.22 -4.97 55.01
CA GLY A 660 14.50 -4.30 55.20
C GLY A 660 14.46 -3.26 56.32
N ALA A 661 13.43 -2.43 56.38
CA ALA A 661 13.22 -1.46 57.45
C ALA A 661 12.97 -2.13 58.80
N LEU A 662 12.20 -3.22 58.84
CA LEU A 662 11.96 -4.00 60.05
C LEU A 662 13.26 -4.56 60.62
N PHE A 663 14.16 -5.09 59.77
CA PHE A 663 15.45 -5.63 60.20
C PHE A 663 16.47 -4.57 60.65
N LEU A 664 16.17 -3.27 60.52
CA LEU A 664 16.94 -2.23 61.19
C LEU A 664 16.67 -2.17 62.70
N PHE A 665 15.53 -2.70 63.16
CA PHE A 665 15.06 -2.59 64.55
C PHE A 665 14.91 -3.95 65.27
N THR A 666 14.92 -5.06 64.54
CA THR A 666 14.84 -6.42 65.10
C THR A 666 15.67 -7.40 64.28
N ASP A 667 16.07 -8.53 64.87
CA ASP A 667 16.63 -9.66 64.12
C ASP A 667 15.55 -10.68 63.73
N LEU A 668 15.91 -11.57 62.81
CA LEU A 668 15.00 -12.61 62.30
C LEU A 668 14.51 -13.57 63.40
N PRO A 669 15.35 -14.08 64.33
CA PRO A 669 14.89 -14.93 65.42
C PRO A 669 13.85 -14.27 66.31
N THR A 670 14.06 -13.02 66.73
CA THR A 670 13.12 -12.28 67.58
C THR A 670 11.81 -12.03 66.86
N PHE A 671 11.85 -11.70 65.57
CA PHE A 671 10.64 -11.53 64.76
C PHE A 671 9.84 -12.84 64.61
N VAL A 672 10.53 -13.96 64.37
CA VAL A 672 9.88 -15.28 64.28
C VAL A 672 9.24 -15.66 65.61
N GLN A 673 9.92 -15.43 66.74
CA GLN A 673 9.35 -15.65 68.08
C GLN A 673 8.11 -14.79 68.34
N PHE A 674 8.15 -13.52 67.94
CA PHE A 674 7.00 -12.62 68.01
C PHE A 674 5.81 -13.18 67.22
N VAL A 675 6.01 -13.60 65.96
CA VAL A 675 4.94 -14.19 65.14
C VAL A 675 4.39 -15.48 65.76
N HIS A 676 5.25 -16.33 66.35
CA HIS A 676 4.81 -17.51 67.10
C HIS A 676 3.97 -17.17 68.33
N SER A 677 4.30 -16.08 69.04
CA SER A 677 3.54 -15.62 70.22
C SER A 677 2.14 -15.11 69.89
N LEU A 678 1.84 -14.83 68.62
CA LEU A 678 0.50 -14.42 68.17
C LEU A 678 -0.49 -15.60 68.06
N GLU A 679 -0.01 -16.84 68.22
CA GLU A 679 -0.84 -18.07 68.20
C GLU A 679 -1.82 -18.14 67.01
N LEU A 680 -1.38 -17.66 65.84
CA LEU A 680 -2.23 -17.58 64.66
C LEU A 680 -2.62 -18.99 64.16
N PRO A 681 -3.88 -19.20 63.73
CA PRO A 681 -4.30 -20.46 63.12
C PRO A 681 -3.44 -20.84 61.91
N SER A 682 -3.18 -22.13 61.69
CA SER A 682 -2.37 -22.61 60.55
C SER A 682 -2.89 -22.10 59.20
N ALA A 683 -4.21 -21.97 59.06
CA ALA A 683 -4.84 -21.40 57.86
C ALA A 683 -4.46 -19.92 57.62
N ALA A 684 -4.35 -19.10 58.68
CA ALA A 684 -3.91 -17.72 58.58
C ALA A 684 -2.44 -17.62 58.15
N ILE A 685 -1.57 -18.46 58.72
CA ILE A 685 -0.15 -18.54 58.34
C ILE A 685 0.00 -19.00 56.88
N MET A 686 -0.74 -20.03 56.46
CA MET A 686 -0.74 -20.52 55.07
C MET A 686 -1.25 -19.46 54.09
N SER A 687 -2.30 -18.71 54.46
CA SER A 687 -2.84 -17.63 53.63
C SER A 687 -1.83 -16.49 53.47
N ALA A 688 -1.17 -16.08 54.56
CA ALA A 688 -0.13 -15.06 54.52
C ALA A 688 1.06 -15.48 53.65
N LYS A 689 1.53 -16.73 53.78
CA LYS A 689 2.57 -17.31 52.90
C LYS A 689 2.12 -17.28 51.44
N GLY A 690 0.87 -17.66 51.15
CA GLY A 690 0.31 -17.67 49.79
C GLY A 690 0.20 -16.29 49.17
N LEU A 691 -0.20 -15.28 49.96
CA LEU A 691 -0.31 -13.88 49.52
C LEU A 691 1.04 -13.26 49.14
N ILE A 692 2.15 -13.78 49.66
CA ILE A 692 3.50 -13.34 49.28
C ILE A 692 4.03 -14.20 48.13
N ALA A 693 3.86 -15.53 48.22
CA ALA A 693 4.39 -16.48 47.24
C ALA A 693 3.75 -16.32 45.85
N PHE A 694 2.43 -16.14 45.75
CA PHE A 694 1.76 -16.04 44.46
C PHE A 694 2.19 -14.82 43.65
N PRO A 695 2.18 -13.57 44.18
CA PRO A 695 2.73 -12.41 43.48
C PRO A 695 4.17 -12.60 43.04
N PHE A 696 5.01 -13.24 43.87
CA PHE A 696 6.41 -13.52 43.54
C PHE A 696 6.55 -14.44 42.33
N PHE A 697 5.92 -15.63 42.36
CA PHE A 697 6.01 -16.57 41.24
C PHE A 697 5.31 -16.05 39.99
N TYR A 698 4.20 -15.32 40.14
CA TYR A 698 3.57 -14.63 39.02
C TYR A 698 4.51 -13.60 38.40
N HIS A 699 5.15 -12.75 39.20
CA HIS A 699 6.08 -11.73 38.72
C HIS A 699 7.29 -12.37 38.02
N LEU A 700 7.83 -13.44 38.59
CA LEU A 700 8.94 -14.22 38.01
C LEU A 700 8.56 -14.84 36.67
N CYS A 701 7.47 -15.62 36.61
CA CYS A 701 7.02 -16.29 35.38
C CYS A 701 6.69 -15.27 34.28
N ASN A 702 5.98 -14.19 34.62
CA ASN A 702 5.67 -13.16 33.64
C ASN A 702 6.91 -12.34 33.25
N GLY A 703 7.87 -12.15 34.15
CA GLY A 703 9.16 -11.52 33.87
C GLY A 703 9.99 -12.34 32.87
N ILE A 704 10.07 -13.66 33.06
CA ILE A 704 10.69 -14.59 32.08
C ILE A 704 9.99 -14.46 30.72
N ARG A 705 8.66 -14.38 30.69
CA ARG A 705 7.90 -14.15 29.45
C ARG A 705 8.30 -12.83 28.79
N HIS A 706 8.46 -11.75 29.55
CA HIS A 706 8.92 -10.47 29.02
C HIS A 706 10.35 -10.55 28.47
N LEU A 707 11.28 -11.23 29.15
CA LEU A 707 12.64 -11.44 28.64
C LEU A 707 12.65 -12.26 27.33
N ILE A 708 11.76 -13.25 27.20
CA ILE A 708 11.58 -14.00 25.94
C ILE A 708 11.07 -13.07 24.83
N TRP A 709 10.16 -12.14 25.14
CA TRP A 709 9.68 -11.14 24.20
C TRP A 709 10.75 -10.13 23.81
N ASP A 710 11.60 -9.71 24.75
CA ASP A 710 12.74 -8.82 24.49
C ASP A 710 13.78 -9.48 23.57
N ALA A 711 13.89 -10.82 23.63
CA ALA A 711 14.67 -11.62 22.69
C ALA A 711 13.97 -11.85 21.34
N GLY A 712 12.83 -11.20 21.07
CA GLY A 712 12.09 -11.29 19.81
C GLY A 712 11.30 -12.58 19.62
N LYS A 713 11.10 -13.40 20.66
CA LYS A 713 10.44 -14.72 20.57
C LYS A 713 9.00 -14.68 21.10
N CYS A 714 8.16 -15.61 20.63
CA CYS A 714 6.77 -15.80 21.08
C CYS A 714 5.81 -14.60 20.89
N LEU A 715 5.99 -13.81 19.82
CA LEU A 715 5.24 -12.57 19.56
C LEU A 715 3.98 -12.73 18.68
N THR A 716 3.68 -13.92 18.17
CA THR A 716 2.42 -14.14 17.43
C THR A 716 1.22 -14.12 18.38
N ILE A 717 0.04 -13.71 17.92
CA ILE A 717 -1.15 -13.60 18.79
C ILE A 717 -1.48 -14.92 19.51
N LYS A 718 -1.34 -16.06 18.83
CA LYS A 718 -1.56 -17.39 19.43
C LYS A 718 -0.54 -17.67 20.53
N GLN A 719 0.74 -17.38 20.29
CA GLN A 719 1.80 -17.60 21.28
C GLN A 719 1.69 -16.64 22.46
N VAL A 720 1.33 -15.38 22.23
CA VAL A 720 1.13 -14.38 23.29
C VAL A 720 0.03 -14.81 24.26
N TYR A 721 -1.09 -15.35 23.74
CA TYR A 721 -2.15 -15.90 24.58
C TYR A 721 -1.76 -17.23 25.24
N SER A 722 -1.12 -18.15 24.49
CA SER A 722 -0.67 -19.45 25.03
C SER A 722 0.34 -19.28 26.16
N THR A 723 1.35 -18.41 25.98
CA THR A 723 2.33 -18.09 27.01
C THR A 723 1.70 -17.31 28.16
N GLY A 724 0.67 -16.50 27.90
CA GLY A 724 -0.13 -15.85 28.95
C GLY A 724 -0.84 -16.83 29.87
N TYR A 725 -1.51 -17.85 29.32
CA TYR A 725 -2.08 -18.94 30.12
C TYR A 725 -0.99 -19.76 30.83
N GLY A 726 0.16 -19.98 30.17
CA GLY A 726 1.31 -20.64 30.76
C GLY A 726 1.83 -19.94 32.02
N VAL A 727 1.87 -18.60 32.02
CA VAL A 727 2.24 -17.80 33.20
C VAL A 727 1.27 -18.02 34.36
N ILE A 728 -0.04 -18.01 34.09
CA ILE A 728 -1.06 -18.20 35.13
C ILE A 728 -0.95 -19.60 35.74
N VAL A 729 -0.91 -20.64 34.90
CA VAL A 729 -0.81 -22.02 35.37
C VAL A 729 0.51 -22.28 36.08
N GLY A 730 1.63 -21.82 35.51
CA GLY A 730 2.96 -22.00 36.09
C GLY A 730 3.10 -21.32 37.45
N SER A 731 2.61 -20.09 37.58
CA SER A 731 2.64 -19.37 38.87
C SER A 731 1.80 -20.03 39.95
N LEU A 732 0.61 -20.56 39.60
CA LEU A 732 -0.22 -21.32 40.54
C LEU A 732 0.48 -22.60 41.00
N ILE A 733 1.05 -23.39 40.08
CA ILE A 733 1.75 -24.63 40.40
C ILE A 733 2.94 -24.35 41.33
N LEU A 734 3.78 -23.37 41.00
CA LEU A 734 4.94 -23.01 41.81
C LEU A 734 4.54 -22.52 43.21
N THR A 735 3.45 -21.76 43.31
CA THR A 735 2.91 -21.31 44.59
C THR A 735 2.48 -22.50 45.45
N VAL A 736 1.71 -23.44 44.89
CA VAL A 736 1.24 -24.62 45.61
C VAL A 736 2.42 -25.49 46.08
N LEU A 737 3.41 -25.71 45.21
CA LEU A 737 4.62 -26.47 45.56
C LEU A 737 5.41 -25.79 46.69
N SER A 738 5.55 -24.46 46.65
CA SER A 738 6.24 -23.70 47.70
C SER A 738 5.49 -23.76 49.04
N LEU A 739 4.16 -23.74 49.02
CA LEU A 739 3.35 -23.88 50.23
C LEU A 739 3.43 -25.30 50.80
N ALA A 740 3.38 -26.33 49.94
CA ALA A 740 3.50 -27.73 50.36
C ALA A 740 4.88 -28.09 50.94
N TYR A 741 5.95 -27.42 50.48
CA TYR A 741 7.30 -27.61 51.02
C TYR A 741 7.57 -26.82 52.30
N SER A 742 6.74 -25.80 52.58
CA SER A 742 6.91 -24.90 53.75
C SER A 742 5.87 -25.11 54.85
N SER A 743 4.95 -26.05 54.68
CA SER A 743 4.08 -26.64 55.71
C SER A 743 4.81 -27.77 56.41
#